data_AF-A0A8T3QFJ1-F1
#
_entry.id   AF-A0A8T3QFJ1-F1
#
_cell.length_a   1.000
_cell.length_b   1.000
_cell.length_c   1.000
_cell.angle_alpha   90.00
_cell.angle_beta   90.00
_cell.angle_gamma   90.00
#
_symmetry.space_group_name_H-M   'P 1'
#
loop_
_entity.id
_entity.type
_entity.pdbx_description
1 polymer ?
#
loop_
_entity_poly.entity_id
_entity_poly.type
_entity_poly.pdbx_seq_one_letter_code
_entity_poly.pdbx_strand_id
1 'polypeptide(L)'
;MRLPALAGDRGAPLLARSSRLIHRRPSRSRGRDRRDAGQVLVIFALAITVLFAAAGLAFDIGRFYAERRFLQNAADAAALAAANALIQGKTEAQANLVARAVLAANFSGAPNGVTPALPPTTPQYESGHAGDPLFLTNGILFDGTDVRVAVENAIGYSFGRAVGLTSSMIRGQARARTMANALPIAVRRYVNSPGPATSNDTAPCAVNETQFLDFFATQNSACLGTETNSSLRVEPNAGSAFDSTNPDSDPSNHGPELAILGQGAQPGNGADFRGFIALDIRNFQSATSQFYYNGVTAGTNTNTLKAMEANWITTGGYPGPAFPAAITPPDPNDQVAIMSGNATGIVIDAMVNRYIPGEEILVAVYPGNVMAIPDFAMTSPGTLVLPVGATTPTAGSLKVSRNQAFSGQVTLATIADTLDPANPMVLGTLVGADPITYNPNPVTPSLGGGASVAMTNVTTTATATPGIYALWVRGQAGAPYLTTKLEPFGVQIGTVTRDFTFTSDASSKDAAASGDVVGFTLTLANTPDRNTNFGNPVTLSVDTPLPTGVGPITFGSSTVTPNRNGNSTTLTINTGTMATGSYTFTVRATGMNGDSTSRKVTHLMNLTVRVAPTTSSRDDYVDIVGFAVMRISALDANTVSAYAITPVIADPNDPRLRRGQVAKLVPWT
;
A
#
# COMPACT_ATOMS: atom_id res chain seq x y z
N MET A 1 33.16 -35.12 34.41
CA MET A 1 33.32 -36.32 35.26
C MET A 1 34.70 -36.25 35.91
N ARG A 2 34.71 -36.16 37.25
CA ARG A 2 35.80 -36.42 38.23
C ARG A 2 37.30 -36.30 37.83
N LEU A 3 37.98 -35.35 38.49
CA LEU A 3 39.37 -35.43 39.01
C LEU A 3 39.64 -36.79 39.70
N PRO A 4 40.90 -37.30 39.77
CA PRO A 4 41.80 -36.87 40.86
C PRO A 4 43.32 -36.94 40.60
N ALA A 5 44.03 -36.42 41.60
CA ALA A 5 45.47 -36.33 41.82
C ALA A 5 46.09 -37.58 42.51
N LEU A 6 47.43 -37.54 42.64
CA LEU A 6 48.27 -37.88 43.82
C LEU A 6 49.38 -38.94 43.63
N ALA A 7 50.55 -38.53 44.17
CA ALA A 7 51.57 -39.32 44.89
C ALA A 7 52.31 -40.43 44.11
N GLY A 8 53.58 -40.74 44.34
CA GLY A 8 54.53 -40.36 45.38
C GLY A 8 55.54 -41.52 45.57
N ASP A 9 56.79 -41.15 45.84
CA ASP A 9 57.73 -41.85 46.74
C ASP A 9 58.65 -43.00 46.26
N ARG A 10 59.95 -42.76 46.56
CA ARG A 10 61.11 -43.61 46.94
C ARG A 10 61.69 -44.71 46.04
N GLY A 11 63.03 -44.70 45.99
CA GLY A 11 63.83 -45.93 45.90
C GLY A 11 65.27 -45.76 45.41
N ALA A 12 66.18 -45.29 46.27
CA ALA A 12 67.62 -45.59 46.19
C ALA A 12 67.86 -47.09 46.58
N PRO A 13 69.07 -47.70 46.60
CA PRO A 13 70.44 -47.14 46.56
C PRO A 13 71.49 -48.03 45.79
N LEU A 14 72.79 -47.65 45.82
CA LEU A 14 73.91 -48.45 46.37
C LEU A 14 75.29 -48.22 45.69
N LEU A 15 76.28 -47.95 46.58
CA LEU A 15 77.69 -48.40 46.55
C LEU A 15 78.65 -47.69 45.58
N ALA A 16 79.90 -47.35 45.93
CA ALA A 16 80.68 -47.59 47.14
C ALA A 16 81.97 -46.72 47.11
N ARG A 17 82.50 -46.44 48.32
CA ARG A 17 83.94 -46.44 48.75
C ARG A 17 84.95 -45.61 47.93
N SER A 18 85.98 -44.96 48.49
CA SER A 18 86.55 -44.86 49.83
C SER A 18 87.73 -43.86 49.76
N SER A 19 88.13 -43.36 50.94
CA SER A 19 89.51 -42.99 51.34
C SER A 19 90.02 -41.54 51.18
N ARG A 20 89.95 -40.83 52.32
CA ARG A 20 91.03 -40.11 53.06
C ARG A 20 92.08 -39.32 52.27
N LEU A 21 92.25 -38.03 52.58
CA LEU A 21 93.23 -37.52 53.58
C LEU A 21 93.18 -35.98 53.70
N ILE A 22 93.56 -35.50 54.89
CA ILE A 22 93.51 -34.12 55.37
C ILE A 22 94.84 -33.39 55.07
N HIS A 23 94.83 -32.18 54.48
CA HIS A 23 95.65 -31.06 54.99
C HIS A 23 95.37 -29.66 54.37
N ARG A 24 95.81 -28.66 55.14
CA ARG A 24 95.53 -27.21 55.23
C ARG A 24 95.66 -26.33 53.95
N ARG A 25 94.88 -25.22 53.99
CA ARG A 25 94.86 -23.93 53.24
C ARG A 25 96.23 -23.37 52.75
N PRO A 26 96.34 -22.46 51.73
CA PRO A 26 95.45 -21.30 51.45
C PRO A 26 95.21 -20.92 49.97
N SER A 27 94.51 -19.78 49.80
CA SER A 27 94.03 -19.13 48.56
C SER A 27 95.03 -18.97 47.41
N ARG A 28 94.53 -19.07 46.17
CA ARG A 28 94.44 -17.92 45.24
C ARG A 28 93.56 -18.22 44.02
N SER A 29 92.97 -17.13 43.57
CA SER A 29 91.92 -16.89 42.59
C SER A 29 92.23 -17.20 41.11
N ARG A 30 91.13 -17.41 40.36
CA ARG A 30 90.74 -16.89 39.02
C ARG A 30 90.26 -18.06 38.14
N GLY A 31 89.10 -18.05 37.51
CA GLY A 31 88.04 -17.07 37.35
C GLY A 31 87.17 -17.44 36.14
N ARG A 32 86.07 -16.69 35.96
CA ARG A 32 85.26 -16.50 34.75
C ARG A 32 83.86 -17.13 34.74
N ASP A 33 82.98 -16.56 35.56
CA ASP A 33 81.54 -16.41 35.28
C ASP A 33 81.16 -14.92 35.44
N ARG A 34 81.52 -14.11 34.45
CA ARG A 34 81.18 -12.67 34.38
C ARG A 34 80.82 -12.25 32.96
N ARG A 35 79.95 -13.00 32.29
CA ARG A 35 79.40 -12.59 30.98
C ARG A 35 77.87 -12.48 30.93
N ASP A 36 77.14 -13.00 31.91
CA ASP A 36 75.65 -13.04 31.82
C ASP A 36 74.92 -11.92 32.59
N ALA A 37 75.57 -11.20 33.52
CA ALA A 37 74.92 -10.15 34.33
C ALA A 37 74.76 -8.79 33.60
N GLY A 38 75.45 -8.57 32.47
CA GLY A 38 75.31 -7.35 31.66
C GLY A 38 74.26 -7.44 30.56
N GLN A 39 73.99 -8.64 30.04
CA GLN A 39 73.07 -8.88 28.94
C GLN A 39 71.61 -8.68 29.35
N VAL A 40 71.25 -9.07 30.58
CA VAL A 40 69.87 -8.92 31.10
C VAL A 40 69.46 -7.46 31.19
N LEU A 41 70.36 -6.56 31.60
CA LEU A 41 70.08 -5.12 31.65
C LEU A 41 69.81 -4.53 30.26
N VAL A 42 70.59 -4.96 29.25
CA VAL A 42 70.41 -4.51 27.85
C VAL A 42 69.08 -5.03 27.29
N ILE A 43 68.76 -6.30 27.49
CA ILE A 43 67.48 -6.89 27.05
C ILE A 43 66.30 -6.22 27.76
N PHE A 44 66.41 -5.95 29.07
CA PHE A 44 65.37 -5.25 29.83
C PHE A 44 65.16 -3.81 29.34
N ALA A 45 66.25 -3.06 29.12
CA ALA A 45 66.19 -1.70 28.61
C ALA A 45 65.57 -1.64 27.19
N LEU A 46 65.90 -2.60 26.33
CA LEU A 46 65.27 -2.72 25.02
C LEU A 46 63.79 -3.12 25.12
N ALA A 47 63.46 -4.10 25.95
CA ALA A 47 62.09 -4.55 26.15
C ALA A 47 61.18 -3.44 26.70
N ILE A 48 61.63 -2.69 27.71
CA ILE A 48 60.84 -1.59 28.28
C ILE A 48 60.68 -0.42 27.28
N THR A 49 61.70 -0.15 26.47
CA THR A 49 61.63 0.85 25.39
C THR A 49 60.60 0.46 24.34
N VAL A 50 60.59 -0.82 23.93
CA VAL A 50 59.59 -1.36 22.99
C VAL A 50 58.19 -1.31 23.60
N LEU A 51 58.03 -1.62 24.89
CA LEU A 51 56.74 -1.54 25.57
C LEU A 51 56.22 -0.10 25.65
N PHE A 52 57.07 0.89 25.94
CA PHE A 52 56.67 2.30 25.91
C PHE A 52 56.33 2.78 24.50
N ALA A 53 57.09 2.35 23.49
CA ALA A 53 56.77 2.65 22.09
C ALA A 53 55.40 2.06 21.68
N ALA A 54 55.12 0.82 22.08
CA ALA A 54 53.83 0.18 21.84
C ALA A 54 52.68 0.88 22.59
N ALA A 55 52.90 1.30 23.84
CA ALA A 55 51.91 2.04 24.62
C ALA A 55 51.61 3.43 24.03
N GLY A 56 52.65 4.14 23.56
CA GLY A 56 52.49 5.42 22.88
C GLY A 56 51.71 5.31 21.58
N LEU A 57 51.99 4.27 20.79
CA LEU A 57 51.23 3.96 19.57
C LEU A 57 49.77 3.63 19.88
N ALA A 58 49.51 2.81 20.92
CA ALA A 58 48.16 2.48 21.34
C ALA A 58 47.36 3.72 21.75
N PHE A 59 47.99 4.70 22.40
CA PHE A 59 47.35 5.98 22.75
C PHE A 59 47.00 6.81 21.50
N ASP A 60 47.94 6.96 20.56
CA ASP A 60 47.70 7.70 19.32
C ASP A 60 46.58 7.06 18.48
N ILE A 61 46.56 5.72 18.39
CA ILE A 61 45.49 4.97 17.72
C ILE A 61 44.16 5.19 18.44
N GLY A 62 44.12 5.09 19.77
CA GLY A 62 42.92 5.33 20.56
C GLY A 62 42.33 6.72 20.31
N ARG A 63 43.20 7.73 20.19
CA ARG A 63 42.81 9.12 19.87
C ARG A 63 42.16 9.23 18.48
N PHE A 64 42.72 8.57 17.48
CA PHE A 64 42.18 8.56 16.11
C PHE A 64 40.84 7.83 16.02
N TYR A 65 40.68 6.71 16.73
CA TYR A 65 39.40 5.99 16.78
C TYR A 65 38.31 6.80 17.49
N ALA A 66 38.66 7.48 18.58
CA ALA A 66 37.73 8.39 19.27
C ALA A 66 37.29 9.53 18.33
N GLU A 67 38.22 10.14 17.60
CA GLU A 67 37.89 11.17 16.61
C GLU A 67 37.01 10.64 15.49
N ARG A 68 37.35 9.46 14.94
CA ARG A 68 36.58 8.85 13.83
C ARG A 68 35.13 8.62 14.24
N ARG A 69 34.88 8.06 15.44
CA ARG A 69 33.52 7.85 15.96
C ARG A 69 32.79 9.17 16.17
N PHE A 70 33.49 10.19 16.69
CA PHE A 70 32.93 11.52 16.91
C PHE A 70 32.50 12.18 15.59
N LEU A 71 33.39 12.22 14.59
CA LEU A 71 33.09 12.79 13.27
C LEU A 71 31.98 12.01 12.55
N GLN A 72 31.98 10.68 12.68
CA GLN A 72 30.93 9.85 12.09
C GLN A 72 29.56 10.18 12.69
N ASN A 73 29.44 10.22 14.02
CA ASN A 73 28.19 10.58 14.70
C ASN A 73 27.71 11.99 14.30
N ALA A 74 28.62 12.95 14.18
CA ALA A 74 28.30 14.31 13.76
C ALA A 74 27.79 14.35 12.30
N ALA A 75 28.45 13.62 11.40
CA ALA A 75 28.03 13.51 10.00
C ALA A 75 26.65 12.84 9.88
N ASP A 76 26.42 11.74 10.59
CA ASP A 76 25.15 11.00 10.59
C ASP A 76 23.99 11.88 11.07
N ALA A 77 24.20 12.59 12.19
CA ALA A 77 23.21 13.52 12.73
C ALA A 77 22.91 14.67 11.75
N ALA A 78 23.93 15.23 11.12
CA ALA A 78 23.78 16.32 10.16
C ALA A 78 23.05 15.87 8.88
N ALA A 79 23.38 14.69 8.35
CA ALA A 79 22.75 14.12 7.16
C ALA A 79 21.25 13.84 7.41
N LEU A 80 20.91 13.23 8.56
CA LEU A 80 19.51 12.99 8.94
C LEU A 80 18.75 14.29 9.19
N ALA A 81 19.36 15.27 9.87
CA ALA A 81 18.71 16.56 10.13
C ALA A 81 18.42 17.33 8.84
N ALA A 82 19.34 17.30 7.88
CA ALA A 82 19.15 17.88 6.55
C ALA A 82 18.03 17.17 5.78
N ALA A 83 18.03 15.83 5.75
CA ALA A 83 16.98 15.05 5.10
C ALA A 83 15.60 15.32 5.72
N ASN A 84 15.50 15.38 7.04
CA ASN A 84 14.25 15.75 7.75
C ASN A 84 13.82 17.18 7.45
N ALA A 85 14.75 18.13 7.31
CA ALA A 85 14.42 19.49 6.90
C ALA A 85 13.78 19.51 5.49
N LEU A 86 14.28 18.70 4.56
CA LEU A 86 13.68 18.58 3.23
C LEU A 86 12.29 17.92 3.25
N ILE A 87 12.08 16.92 4.12
CA ILE A 87 10.76 16.29 4.34
C ILE A 87 9.75 17.33 4.86
N GLN A 88 10.18 18.25 5.73
CA GLN A 88 9.36 19.38 6.22
C GLN A 88 9.13 20.47 5.15
N GLY A 89 9.51 20.24 3.90
CA GLY A 89 9.30 21.17 2.80
C GLY A 89 10.29 22.34 2.74
N LYS A 90 11.40 22.30 3.49
CA LYS A 90 12.45 23.32 3.39
C LYS A 90 13.23 23.17 2.10
N THR A 91 13.74 24.29 1.60
CA THR A 91 14.67 24.32 0.45
C THR A 91 16.01 23.69 0.82
N GLU A 92 16.79 23.25 -0.18
CA GLU A 92 18.14 22.71 0.04
C GLU A 92 19.06 23.71 0.76
N ALA A 93 18.93 25.00 0.46
CA ALA A 93 19.68 26.05 1.16
C ALA A 93 19.35 26.08 2.66
N GLN A 94 18.07 25.97 3.02
CA GLN A 94 17.63 25.89 4.42
C GLN A 94 18.05 24.57 5.09
N ALA A 95 17.97 23.45 4.38
CA ALA A 95 18.42 22.15 4.87
C ALA A 95 19.95 22.14 5.14
N ASN A 96 20.73 22.78 4.27
CA ASN A 96 22.18 22.98 4.45
C ASN A 96 22.48 23.79 5.73
N LEU A 97 21.70 24.83 6.02
CA LEU A 97 21.83 25.60 7.25
C LEU A 97 21.53 24.74 8.49
N VAL A 98 20.49 23.90 8.44
CA VAL A 98 20.17 22.95 9.52
C VAL A 98 21.32 21.96 9.73
N ALA A 99 21.84 21.38 8.66
CA ALA A 99 22.97 20.44 8.71
C ALA A 99 24.21 21.08 9.38
N ARG A 100 24.55 22.30 8.96
CA ARG A 100 25.69 23.06 9.52
C ARG A 100 25.48 23.42 10.99
N ALA A 101 24.26 23.76 11.39
CA ALA A 101 23.94 24.03 12.79
C ALA A 101 24.12 22.78 13.66
N VAL A 102 23.69 21.62 13.17
CA VAL A 102 23.89 20.33 13.85
C VAL A 102 25.38 19.98 13.94
N LEU A 103 26.16 20.18 12.89
CA LEU A 103 27.62 20.00 12.94
C LEU A 103 28.27 20.91 13.97
N ALA A 104 27.94 22.21 13.96
CA ALA A 104 28.48 23.17 14.92
C ALA A 104 28.17 22.79 16.38
N ALA A 105 26.95 22.34 16.65
CA ALA A 105 26.54 21.87 17.98
C ALA A 105 27.27 20.59 18.40
N ASN A 106 27.55 19.67 17.46
CA ASN A 106 28.33 18.47 17.77
C ASN A 106 29.81 18.81 18.02
N PHE A 107 30.39 19.72 17.22
CA PHE A 107 31.81 20.07 17.26
C PHE A 107 32.25 20.75 18.57
N SER A 108 31.34 21.33 19.35
CA SER A 108 31.67 21.87 20.69
C SER A 108 32.07 20.79 21.70
N GLY A 109 31.81 19.50 21.43
CA GLY A 109 32.11 18.37 22.31
C GLY A 109 33.32 17.52 21.87
N ALA A 110 34.26 18.07 21.10
CA ALA A 110 35.35 17.28 20.51
C ALA A 110 36.22 16.56 21.58
N PRO A 111 36.42 15.23 21.46
CA PRO A 111 37.07 14.41 22.51
C PRO A 111 38.55 14.73 22.70
N ASN A 112 39.16 15.39 21.71
CA ASN A 112 40.60 15.58 21.59
C ASN A 112 41.05 17.03 21.83
N GLY A 113 40.12 17.92 22.21
CA GLY A 113 40.36 19.36 22.40
C GLY A 113 40.67 20.13 21.12
N VAL A 114 40.59 19.47 19.95
CA VAL A 114 40.77 20.05 18.62
C VAL A 114 39.41 20.09 17.95
N THR A 115 38.79 21.27 17.90
CA THR A 115 37.48 21.47 17.28
C THR A 115 37.59 21.34 15.76
N PRO A 116 36.82 20.45 15.11
CA PRO A 116 36.77 20.38 13.65
C PRO A 116 36.24 21.68 13.04
N ALA A 117 36.73 22.01 11.84
CA ALA A 117 36.15 23.10 11.06
C ALA A 117 34.82 22.67 10.41
N LEU A 118 33.88 23.60 10.28
CA LEU A 118 32.69 23.37 9.48
C LEU A 118 33.06 23.11 8.01
N PRO A 119 32.32 22.24 7.30
CA PRO A 119 32.61 21.93 5.91
C PRO A 119 32.55 23.20 5.03
N PRO A 120 33.40 23.30 3.99
CA PRO A 120 33.41 24.44 3.09
C PRO A 120 32.08 24.58 2.34
N THR A 121 31.80 25.77 1.82
CA THR A 121 30.61 26.00 0.97
C THR A 121 30.78 25.38 -0.42
N THR A 122 32.02 25.32 -0.91
CA THR A 122 32.39 24.55 -2.11
C THR A 122 32.85 23.16 -1.68
N PRO A 123 32.13 22.09 -2.07
CA PRO A 123 32.51 20.72 -1.71
C PRO A 123 33.90 20.35 -2.22
N GLN A 124 34.65 19.58 -1.43
CA GLN A 124 35.98 19.08 -1.75
C GLN A 124 35.94 17.59 -2.04
N TYR A 125 36.74 17.16 -3.01
CA TYR A 125 36.76 15.79 -3.53
C TYR A 125 38.20 15.26 -3.55
N GLU A 126 38.32 13.93 -3.63
CA GLU A 126 39.61 13.30 -3.85
C GLU A 126 40.20 13.73 -5.19
N SER A 127 41.53 13.83 -5.25
CA SER A 127 42.23 14.29 -6.44
C SER A 127 41.80 13.48 -7.68
N GLY A 128 41.41 14.17 -8.75
CA GLY A 128 40.93 13.55 -9.99
C GLY A 128 39.44 13.22 -10.05
N HIS A 129 38.67 13.43 -8.97
CA HIS A 129 37.26 13.04 -8.87
C HIS A 129 36.33 14.23 -8.59
N ALA A 130 36.67 15.41 -9.12
CA ALA A 130 35.89 16.63 -8.89
C ALA A 130 34.44 16.46 -9.38
N GLY A 131 33.49 16.72 -8.48
CA GLY A 131 32.06 16.62 -8.78
C GLY A 131 31.46 15.23 -8.58
N ASP A 132 32.26 14.19 -8.31
CA ASP A 132 31.75 12.85 -8.03
C ASP A 132 31.36 12.70 -6.55
N PRO A 133 30.06 12.51 -6.22
CA PRO A 133 29.60 12.42 -4.83
C PRO A 133 30.22 11.27 -4.02
N LEU A 134 30.76 10.23 -4.67
CA LEU A 134 31.39 9.08 -4.00
C LEU A 134 32.73 9.46 -3.35
N PHE A 135 33.45 10.38 -3.99
CA PHE A 135 34.77 10.84 -3.59
C PHE A 135 34.71 12.14 -2.79
N LEU A 136 33.55 12.49 -2.23
CA LEU A 136 33.40 13.67 -1.38
C LEU A 136 34.24 13.50 -0.10
N THR A 137 35.20 14.41 0.09
CA THR A 137 36.11 14.40 1.25
C THR A 137 35.63 15.33 2.35
N ASN A 138 35.12 16.50 1.99
CA ASN A 138 34.65 17.52 2.92
C ASN A 138 33.60 18.41 2.26
N GLY A 139 32.37 18.43 2.77
CA GLY A 139 31.26 19.15 2.14
C GLY A 139 29.89 18.57 2.48
N ILE A 140 28.85 19.25 1.99
CA ILE A 140 27.46 18.80 2.07
C ILE A 140 26.89 18.85 0.66
N LEU A 141 26.34 17.73 0.19
CA LEU A 141 25.73 17.58 -1.13
C LEU A 141 24.27 17.18 -1.01
N PHE A 142 23.46 17.71 -1.92
CA PHE A 142 22.06 17.36 -2.11
C PHE A 142 21.88 16.89 -3.56
N ASP A 143 21.19 15.77 -3.74
CA ASP A 143 20.82 15.25 -5.06
C ASP A 143 19.48 14.52 -4.95
N GLY A 144 18.38 15.19 -5.33
CA GLY A 144 17.05 14.61 -5.25
C GLY A 144 16.70 14.17 -3.82
N THR A 145 16.58 12.86 -3.58
CA THR A 145 16.29 12.29 -2.26
C THR A 145 17.54 12.00 -1.42
N ASP A 146 18.74 12.19 -1.96
CA ASP A 146 20.01 11.88 -1.32
C ASP A 146 20.68 13.13 -0.70
N VAL A 147 21.17 12.97 0.53
CA VAL A 147 22.01 13.94 1.23
C VAL A 147 23.32 13.28 1.64
N ARG A 148 24.44 13.88 1.26
CA ARG A 148 25.78 13.43 1.71
C ARG A 148 26.43 14.50 2.56
N VAL A 149 27.01 14.08 3.68
CA VAL A 149 27.79 14.94 4.58
C VAL A 149 29.15 14.29 4.78
N ALA A 150 30.22 15.00 4.45
CA ALA A 150 31.59 14.61 4.74
C ALA A 150 32.27 15.72 5.55
N VAL A 151 32.98 15.32 6.59
CA VAL A 151 33.71 16.22 7.49
C VAL A 151 35.09 15.65 7.79
N GLU A 152 36.08 16.52 7.98
CA GLU A 152 37.46 16.13 8.23
C GLU A 152 38.05 16.92 9.39
N ASN A 153 38.89 16.27 10.20
CA ASN A 153 39.66 16.92 11.25
C ASN A 153 41.09 16.39 11.32
N ALA A 154 42.05 17.29 11.50
CA ALA A 154 43.49 16.96 11.52
C ALA A 154 43.94 16.73 12.96
N ILE A 155 44.25 15.48 13.30
CA ILE A 155 44.66 15.11 14.65
C ILE A 155 46.17 14.89 14.66
N GLY A 156 46.85 15.65 15.52
CA GLY A 156 48.28 15.49 15.77
C GLY A 156 48.62 14.18 16.48
N TYR A 157 49.75 13.57 16.12
CA TYR A 157 50.32 12.46 16.89
C TYR A 157 50.87 12.97 18.23
N SER A 158 50.74 12.18 19.29
CA SER A 158 51.31 12.49 20.61
C SER A 158 52.70 11.86 20.75
N PHE A 159 52.81 10.56 20.44
CA PHE A 159 54.06 9.79 20.53
C PHE A 159 54.69 9.54 19.16
N GLY A 160 53.88 9.44 18.10
CA GLY A 160 54.35 9.34 16.70
C GLY A 160 55.23 10.51 16.23
N ARG A 161 55.17 11.65 16.91
CA ARG A 161 56.06 12.80 16.66
C ARG A 161 57.53 12.47 16.90
N ALA A 162 57.83 11.53 17.80
CA ALA A 162 59.20 11.08 18.06
C ALA A 162 59.85 10.38 16.85
N VAL A 163 59.04 9.89 15.91
CA VAL A 163 59.48 9.24 14.66
C VAL A 163 59.13 10.05 13.42
N GLY A 164 58.81 11.34 13.58
CA GLY A 164 58.57 12.28 12.47
C GLY A 164 57.13 12.36 11.98
N LEU A 165 56.16 11.67 12.59
CA LEU A 165 54.75 11.79 12.23
C LEU A 165 54.14 13.03 12.89
N THR A 166 53.56 13.94 12.10
CA THR A 166 53.06 15.23 12.59
C THR A 166 51.56 15.21 12.86
N SER A 167 50.75 14.81 11.89
CA SER A 167 49.29 14.71 12.00
C SER A 167 48.71 13.71 11.01
N SER A 168 47.51 13.22 11.31
CA SER A 168 46.69 12.40 10.40
C SER A 168 45.33 13.05 10.18
N MET A 169 44.83 12.99 8.95
CA MET A 169 43.50 13.46 8.59
C MET A 169 42.47 12.37 8.90
N ILE A 170 41.55 12.65 9.81
CA ILE A 170 40.45 11.74 10.14
C ILE A 170 39.18 12.28 9.48
N ARG A 171 38.44 11.41 8.79
CA ARG A 171 37.20 11.75 8.09
C ARG A 171 35.99 11.13 8.80
N GLY A 172 34.82 11.76 8.72
CA GLY A 172 33.51 11.16 8.96
C GLY A 172 32.64 11.37 7.72
N GLN A 173 31.89 10.35 7.30
CA GLN A 173 31.10 10.37 6.07
C GLN A 173 29.74 9.73 6.32
N ALA A 174 28.68 10.45 6.01
CA ALA A 174 27.32 9.99 6.18
C ALA A 174 26.48 10.26 4.93
N ARG A 175 25.64 9.30 4.59
CA ARG A 175 24.66 9.42 3.53
C ARG A 175 23.28 9.15 4.10
N ALA A 176 22.38 10.11 3.95
CA ALA A 176 20.97 9.94 4.28
C ALA A 176 20.14 10.00 3.00
N ARG A 177 19.11 9.16 2.92
CA ARG A 177 18.17 9.16 1.80
C ARG A 177 16.75 9.26 2.33
N THR A 178 15.90 10.03 1.65
CA THR A 178 14.45 9.97 1.88
C THR A 178 13.89 8.77 1.13
N MET A 179 13.15 7.93 1.84
CA MET A 179 12.58 6.70 1.32
C MET A 179 11.08 6.64 1.59
N ALA A 180 10.37 5.93 0.72
CA ALA A 180 8.96 5.65 0.90
C ALA A 180 8.64 5.11 2.30
N ASN A 181 7.57 5.63 2.90
CA ASN A 181 7.05 5.16 4.18
C ASN A 181 5.62 4.66 4.01
N ALA A 182 5.46 3.47 3.42
CA ALA A 182 4.14 2.91 3.20
C ALA A 182 3.43 2.71 4.55
N LEU A 183 2.21 3.24 4.64
CA LEU A 183 1.26 2.91 5.68
C LEU A 183 0.33 1.80 5.16
N PRO A 184 -0.27 0.98 6.04
CA PRO A 184 -1.20 -0.09 5.66
C PRO A 184 -2.56 0.48 5.23
N ILE A 185 -2.55 1.54 4.41
CA ILE A 185 -3.72 2.27 3.94
C ILE A 185 -3.63 2.42 2.42
N ALA A 186 -4.70 2.07 1.72
CA ALA A 186 -4.88 2.38 0.30
C ALA A 186 -6.08 3.30 0.09
N VAL A 187 -5.86 4.36 -0.69
CA VAL A 187 -6.83 5.43 -0.92
C VAL A 187 -7.40 5.33 -2.33
N ARG A 188 -8.73 5.45 -2.44
CA ARG A 188 -9.40 5.42 -3.74
C ARG A 188 -9.05 6.68 -4.53
N ARG A 189 -8.65 6.50 -5.79
CA ARG A 189 -8.44 7.61 -6.72
C ARG A 189 -9.76 8.21 -7.18
N TYR A 190 -10.72 7.36 -7.52
CA TYR A 190 -11.99 7.77 -8.10
C TYR A 190 -13.17 7.38 -7.23
N VAL A 191 -14.22 8.20 -7.25
CA VAL A 191 -15.56 7.83 -6.75
C VAL A 191 -16.22 6.85 -7.72
N ASN A 192 -16.27 7.24 -9.00
CA ASN A 192 -16.77 6.43 -10.10
C ASN A 192 -15.64 6.27 -11.11
N SER A 193 -15.53 5.09 -11.72
CA SER A 193 -14.53 4.90 -12.78
C SER A 193 -14.76 5.91 -13.92
N PRO A 194 -13.69 6.48 -14.50
CA PRO A 194 -13.81 7.39 -15.65
C PRO A 194 -14.74 6.82 -16.75
N GLY A 195 -15.73 7.60 -17.20
CA GLY A 195 -16.69 7.23 -18.26
C GLY A 195 -16.53 8.04 -19.56
N PRO A 196 -17.42 7.93 -20.56
CA PRO A 196 -17.54 8.88 -21.67
C PRO A 196 -17.96 10.27 -21.17
N ALA A 197 -17.56 11.35 -21.85
CA ALA A 197 -17.77 12.72 -21.36
C ALA A 197 -19.26 13.06 -21.19
N THR A 198 -19.67 13.30 -19.95
CA THR A 198 -20.97 13.89 -19.61
C THR A 198 -20.76 15.34 -19.18
N SER A 199 -20.43 16.22 -20.14
CA SER A 199 -20.55 17.69 -20.05
C SER A 199 -19.88 18.46 -18.88
N ASN A 200 -19.05 17.84 -18.03
CA ASN A 200 -18.31 18.55 -16.98
C ASN A 200 -17.03 19.19 -17.54
N ASP A 201 -17.19 20.30 -18.27
CA ASP A 201 -16.10 20.99 -18.95
C ASP A 201 -15.76 22.36 -18.33
N THR A 202 -16.41 22.74 -17.22
CA THR A 202 -16.24 24.07 -16.61
C THR A 202 -15.76 23.97 -15.16
N ALA A 203 -14.59 24.56 -14.88
CA ALA A 203 -14.09 24.80 -13.52
C ALA A 203 -14.51 26.20 -13.01
N PRO A 204 -14.65 26.40 -11.69
CA PRO A 204 -14.57 25.39 -10.64
C PRO A 204 -15.85 24.54 -10.60
N CYS A 205 -15.70 23.24 -10.40
CA CYS A 205 -16.86 22.38 -10.22
C CYS A 205 -17.12 22.01 -8.76
N ALA A 206 -18.39 21.75 -8.45
CA ALA A 206 -18.80 21.34 -7.11
C ALA A 206 -18.43 19.87 -6.86
N VAL A 207 -17.88 19.59 -5.67
CA VAL A 207 -17.62 18.22 -5.22
C VAL A 207 -18.96 17.49 -5.06
N ASN A 208 -19.13 16.41 -5.80
CA ASN A 208 -20.31 15.56 -5.73
C ASN A 208 -19.91 14.09 -5.85
N GLU A 209 -19.94 13.36 -4.73
CA GLU A 209 -19.62 11.93 -4.65
C GLU A 209 -20.66 11.01 -5.33
N THR A 210 -21.67 11.56 -5.99
CA THR A 210 -22.54 10.78 -6.89
C THR A 210 -22.08 10.84 -8.35
N GLN A 211 -21.09 11.68 -8.65
CA GLN A 211 -20.55 11.90 -9.99
C GLN A 211 -19.10 11.43 -10.10
N PHE A 212 -18.51 11.59 -11.28
CA PHE A 212 -17.08 11.37 -11.47
C PHE A 212 -16.27 12.40 -10.67
N LEU A 213 -15.29 11.93 -9.90
CA LEU A 213 -14.31 12.75 -9.19
C LEU A 213 -12.95 12.02 -9.19
N ASP A 214 -11.87 12.73 -9.47
CA ASP A 214 -10.48 12.32 -9.23
C ASP A 214 -9.97 13.05 -7.98
N PHE A 215 -9.82 12.31 -6.87
CA PHE A 215 -9.39 12.88 -5.58
C PHE A 215 -7.94 13.41 -5.58
N PHE A 216 -7.16 13.07 -6.62
CA PHE A 216 -5.77 13.48 -6.79
C PHE A 216 -5.60 14.56 -7.88
N ALA A 217 -6.69 15.24 -8.22
CA ALA A 217 -6.70 16.53 -8.90
C ALA A 217 -7.15 17.62 -7.92
N THR A 218 -6.86 18.89 -8.20
CA THR A 218 -7.35 20.00 -7.37
C THR A 218 -8.87 19.98 -7.28
N GLN A 219 -9.43 20.36 -6.13
CA GLN A 219 -10.87 20.32 -5.88
C GLN A 219 -11.68 21.08 -6.94
N ASN A 220 -11.18 22.22 -7.41
CA ASN A 220 -11.80 23.00 -8.50
C ASN A 220 -11.91 22.26 -9.84
N SER A 221 -11.04 21.27 -10.07
CA SER A 221 -10.96 20.53 -11.35
C SER A 221 -11.26 19.04 -11.21
N ALA A 222 -11.51 18.53 -10.00
CA ALA A 222 -11.61 17.10 -9.70
C ALA A 222 -12.70 16.36 -10.49
N CYS A 223 -13.79 17.04 -10.86
CA CYS A 223 -14.87 16.46 -11.66
C CYS A 223 -14.62 16.52 -13.19
N LEU A 224 -13.58 17.24 -13.63
CA LEU A 224 -13.36 17.52 -15.05
C LEU A 224 -12.70 16.34 -15.75
N GLY A 225 -13.03 16.19 -17.02
CA GLY A 225 -12.39 15.22 -17.89
C GLY A 225 -12.75 13.79 -17.53
N THR A 226 -13.75 13.23 -18.17
CA THR A 226 -13.86 11.77 -18.16
C THR A 226 -12.83 11.18 -19.15
N GLU A 227 -12.84 9.88 -19.48
CA GLU A 227 -11.73 9.20 -20.21
C GLU A 227 -11.23 9.86 -21.50
N THR A 228 -12.02 10.75 -22.11
CA THR A 228 -11.68 11.46 -23.34
C THR A 228 -10.79 12.69 -23.16
N ASN A 229 -10.70 13.30 -21.97
CA ASN A 229 -9.89 14.50 -21.76
C ASN A 229 -9.42 14.71 -20.31
N SER A 230 -8.50 13.88 -19.83
CA SER A 230 -7.88 14.04 -18.49
C SER A 230 -7.02 15.29 -18.33
N SER A 231 -6.67 15.99 -19.42
CA SER A 231 -5.81 17.18 -19.41
C SER A 231 -6.46 18.43 -18.78
N LEU A 232 -7.78 18.39 -18.56
CA LEU A 232 -8.52 19.47 -17.91
C LEU A 232 -8.36 19.48 -16.39
N ARG A 233 -7.78 18.42 -15.80
CA ARG A 233 -7.50 18.34 -14.36
C ARG A 233 -6.16 18.97 -14.03
N VAL A 234 -6.14 19.77 -12.97
CA VAL A 234 -4.92 20.41 -12.45
C VAL A 234 -4.35 19.54 -11.34
N GLU A 235 -3.04 19.32 -11.35
CA GLU A 235 -2.35 18.58 -10.31
C GLU A 235 -2.33 19.36 -8.99
N PRO A 236 -2.60 18.70 -7.84
CA PRO A 236 -2.52 19.35 -6.55
C PRO A 236 -1.06 19.55 -6.12
N ASN A 237 -0.86 20.51 -5.22
CA ASN A 237 0.41 20.86 -4.62
C ASN A 237 0.23 21.15 -3.12
N ALA A 238 1.31 21.50 -2.42
CA ALA A 238 1.29 21.71 -0.97
C ALA A 238 0.32 22.80 -0.49
N GLY A 239 -0.07 23.73 -1.37
CA GLY A 239 -1.03 24.79 -1.10
C GLY A 239 -0.66 25.70 0.05
N SER A 240 -1.66 26.32 0.66
CA SER A 240 -1.52 27.07 1.89
C SER A 240 -1.19 26.17 3.10
N ALA A 241 -0.81 26.81 4.20
CA ALA A 241 -0.74 26.14 5.50
C ALA A 241 -2.11 25.55 5.88
N PHE A 242 -2.09 24.48 6.66
CA PHE A 242 -3.30 23.82 7.14
C PHE A 242 -4.16 24.75 8.01
N ASP A 243 -5.45 24.85 7.69
CA ASP A 243 -6.46 25.51 8.50
C ASP A 243 -7.36 24.45 9.14
N SER A 244 -7.21 24.25 10.46
CA SER A 244 -8.01 23.28 11.20
C SER A 244 -9.49 23.66 11.34
N THR A 245 -9.84 24.93 11.13
CA THR A 245 -11.23 25.43 11.21
C THR A 245 -11.96 25.31 9.88
N ASN A 246 -11.21 25.32 8.78
CA ASN A 246 -11.71 25.08 7.43
C ASN A 246 -10.67 24.32 6.60
N PRO A 247 -10.57 22.98 6.76
CA PRO A 247 -9.61 22.15 6.03
C PRO A 247 -9.72 22.25 4.51
N ASP A 248 -10.91 22.62 4.00
CA ASP A 248 -11.24 22.78 2.57
C ASP A 248 -10.98 24.21 2.03
N SER A 249 -10.22 25.04 2.74
CA SER A 249 -10.04 26.47 2.44
C SER A 249 -9.22 26.78 1.17
N ASP A 250 -8.54 25.82 0.55
CA ASP A 250 -7.67 26.03 -0.61
C ASP A 250 -7.93 25.05 -1.79
N PRO A 251 -9.16 25.08 -2.36
CA PRO A 251 -9.62 24.14 -3.38
C PRO A 251 -8.87 24.28 -4.73
N SER A 252 -8.01 25.29 -4.85
CA SER A 252 -7.19 25.54 -6.04
C SER A 252 -5.86 24.78 -6.02
N ASN A 253 -5.39 24.35 -4.84
CA ASN A 253 -4.10 23.70 -4.68
C ASN A 253 -4.20 22.29 -4.13
N HIS A 254 -5.21 21.96 -3.31
CA HIS A 254 -5.40 20.59 -2.83
C HIS A 254 -6.60 19.90 -3.49
N GLY A 255 -6.62 18.57 -3.42
CA GLY A 255 -7.75 17.77 -3.86
C GLY A 255 -8.94 17.84 -2.90
N PRO A 256 -10.12 17.32 -3.29
CA PRO A 256 -11.26 17.23 -2.38
C PRO A 256 -10.92 16.43 -1.12
N GLU A 257 -11.45 16.82 0.03
CA GLU A 257 -11.40 16.00 1.24
C GLU A 257 -12.14 14.67 1.02
N LEU A 258 -11.52 13.57 1.47
CA LEU A 258 -12.19 12.27 1.55
C LEU A 258 -11.78 11.51 2.81
N ALA A 259 -12.66 10.58 3.20
CA ALA A 259 -12.31 9.53 4.13
C ALA A 259 -11.31 8.55 3.49
N ILE A 260 -10.12 8.45 4.07
CA ILE A 260 -9.04 7.55 3.61
C ILE A 260 -9.03 6.22 4.37
N LEU A 261 -9.67 6.17 5.54
CA LEU A 261 -9.79 5.00 6.40
C LEU A 261 -11.10 5.05 7.17
N GLY A 262 -11.75 3.91 7.37
CA GLY A 262 -12.99 3.82 8.16
C GLY A 262 -14.26 3.92 7.32
N GLN A 263 -15.40 4.23 7.96
CA GLN A 263 -16.74 4.05 7.35
C GLN A 263 -16.93 4.79 6.02
N GLY A 264 -16.32 5.97 5.85
CA GLY A 264 -16.41 6.76 4.62
C GLY A 264 -15.48 6.30 3.48
N ALA A 265 -14.54 5.39 3.72
CA ALA A 265 -13.51 5.00 2.76
C ALA A 265 -13.91 3.83 1.84
N GLN A 266 -15.23 3.57 1.71
CA GLN A 266 -15.75 2.43 0.95
C GLN A 266 -15.56 2.60 -0.57
N PRO A 267 -15.14 1.56 -1.31
CA PRO A 267 -15.06 1.60 -2.77
C PRO A 267 -16.44 1.57 -3.43
N GLY A 268 -16.53 2.05 -4.68
CA GLY A 268 -17.79 2.18 -5.41
C GLY A 268 -18.48 0.85 -5.73
N ASN A 269 -17.74 -0.28 -5.70
CA ASN A 269 -18.27 -1.62 -5.95
C ASN A 269 -18.88 -2.31 -4.71
N GLY A 270 -19.07 -1.57 -3.60
CA GLY A 270 -19.76 -2.08 -2.42
C GLY A 270 -19.00 -3.16 -1.64
N ALA A 271 -17.70 -3.32 -1.86
CA ALA A 271 -16.87 -4.24 -1.08
C ALA A 271 -16.83 -3.82 0.40
N ASP A 272 -16.66 -4.77 1.32
CA ASP A 272 -16.50 -4.47 2.74
C ASP A 272 -15.12 -3.84 3.06
N PHE A 273 -14.40 -3.33 2.07
CA PHE A 273 -13.12 -2.65 2.23
C PHE A 273 -13.33 -1.20 2.72
N ARG A 274 -12.46 -0.74 3.62
CA ARG A 274 -12.53 0.60 4.25
C ARG A 274 -11.15 1.26 4.33
N GLY A 275 -10.31 1.03 3.32
CA GLY A 275 -8.95 1.59 3.20
C GLY A 275 -7.83 0.76 3.84
N PHE A 276 -8.14 -0.21 4.71
CA PHE A 276 -7.12 -0.99 5.44
C PHE A 276 -6.57 -2.18 4.63
N ILE A 277 -5.28 -2.14 4.29
CA ILE A 277 -4.61 -3.17 3.45
C ILE A 277 -3.54 -3.93 4.23
N ALA A 278 -3.28 -5.18 3.83
CA ALA A 278 -2.22 -5.99 4.42
C ALA A 278 -0.96 -5.89 3.55
N LEU A 279 -0.01 -5.03 3.96
CA LEU A 279 1.20 -4.77 3.21
C LEU A 279 2.08 -6.02 3.10
N ASP A 280 1.95 -6.96 4.03
CA ASP A 280 2.73 -8.19 4.07
C ASP A 280 2.21 -9.30 3.16
N ILE A 281 1.08 -9.10 2.47
CA ILE A 281 0.50 -10.10 1.56
C ILE A 281 0.36 -9.49 0.16
N ARG A 282 1.18 -9.97 -0.76
CA ARG A 282 1.29 -9.48 -2.15
C ARG A 282 1.04 -10.57 -3.17
N ASN A 283 0.98 -10.19 -4.44
CA ASN A 283 0.91 -11.09 -5.60
C ASN A 283 -0.36 -11.95 -5.67
N PHE A 284 -1.37 -11.41 -6.34
CA PHE A 284 -2.69 -12.00 -6.58
C PHE A 284 -2.87 -12.43 -8.05
N GLN A 285 -1.79 -12.86 -8.70
CA GLN A 285 -1.83 -13.43 -10.05
C GLN A 285 -2.67 -14.72 -10.11
N SER A 286 -2.63 -15.55 -9.06
CA SER A 286 -3.44 -16.76 -8.90
C SER A 286 -3.74 -17.01 -7.42
N ALA A 287 -4.65 -17.95 -7.14
CA ALA A 287 -4.99 -18.34 -5.76
C ALA A 287 -3.81 -18.91 -4.94
N THR A 288 -2.67 -19.18 -5.59
CA THR A 288 -1.47 -19.75 -4.95
C THR A 288 -0.20 -18.92 -5.17
N SER A 289 -0.29 -17.72 -5.75
CA SER A 289 0.89 -16.89 -6.07
C SER A 289 1.34 -15.98 -4.94
N GLN A 290 0.61 -15.94 -3.82
CA GLN A 290 0.81 -14.90 -2.82
C GLN A 290 2.19 -15.00 -2.17
N PHE A 291 2.83 -13.83 -2.05
CA PHE A 291 4.04 -13.65 -1.24
C PHE A 291 3.67 -13.14 0.14
N TYR A 292 4.42 -13.62 1.14
CA TYR A 292 4.23 -13.25 2.54
C TYR A 292 5.52 -12.67 3.11
N TYR A 293 5.43 -11.55 3.82
CA TYR A 293 6.58 -10.83 4.38
C TYR A 293 6.46 -10.64 5.89
N ASN A 294 7.56 -10.22 6.52
CA ASN A 294 7.65 -9.80 7.93
C ASN A 294 7.01 -10.75 8.96
N GLY A 295 7.12 -12.06 8.73
CA GLY A 295 6.60 -13.10 9.62
C GLY A 295 5.11 -13.40 9.43
N VAL A 296 4.42 -12.74 8.50
CA VAL A 296 3.14 -13.19 7.99
C VAL A 296 3.37 -14.47 7.18
N THR A 297 2.43 -15.39 7.26
CA THR A 297 2.47 -16.67 6.54
C THR A 297 1.11 -17.01 5.96
N ALA A 298 1.08 -18.06 5.14
CA ALA A 298 -0.17 -18.61 4.64
C ALA A 298 -1.17 -19.04 5.74
N GLY A 299 -0.73 -19.26 6.98
CA GLY A 299 -1.59 -19.66 8.10
C GLY A 299 -1.91 -18.55 9.11
N THR A 300 -1.45 -17.31 8.90
CA THR A 300 -1.69 -16.21 9.85
C THR A 300 -3.18 -15.87 9.91
N ASN A 301 -3.76 -15.93 11.11
CA ASN A 301 -5.18 -15.62 11.31
C ASN A 301 -5.45 -14.12 11.12
N THR A 302 -6.70 -13.77 10.81
CA THR A 302 -7.10 -12.39 10.45
C THR A 302 -6.87 -11.37 11.57
N ASN A 303 -7.12 -11.71 12.84
CA ASN A 303 -6.96 -10.76 13.94
C ASN A 303 -5.49 -10.49 14.24
N THR A 304 -4.66 -11.53 14.17
CA THR A 304 -3.20 -11.40 14.29
C THR A 304 -2.65 -10.59 13.13
N LEU A 305 -3.09 -10.85 11.89
CA LEU A 305 -2.68 -10.06 10.73
C LEU A 305 -3.05 -8.58 10.91
N LYS A 306 -4.29 -8.27 11.31
CA LYS A 306 -4.75 -6.90 11.58
C LYS A 306 -3.86 -6.20 12.62
N ALA A 307 -3.50 -6.89 13.70
CA ALA A 307 -2.62 -6.34 14.73
C ALA A 307 -1.19 -6.12 14.24
N MET A 308 -0.65 -7.04 13.44
CA MET A 308 0.68 -6.90 12.83
C MET A 308 0.72 -5.70 11.88
N GLU A 309 -0.27 -5.57 11.01
CA GLU A 309 -0.34 -4.48 10.03
C GLU A 309 -0.55 -3.12 10.70
N ALA A 310 -1.47 -3.02 11.67
CA ALA A 310 -1.68 -1.78 12.42
C ALA A 310 -0.43 -1.34 13.21
N ASN A 311 0.38 -2.29 13.68
CA ASN A 311 1.63 -2.02 14.39
C ASN A 311 2.68 -1.33 13.49
N TRP A 312 2.57 -1.43 12.16
CA TRP A 312 3.45 -0.68 11.26
C TRP A 312 3.24 0.83 11.37
N ILE A 313 2.04 1.29 11.72
CA ILE A 313 1.79 2.73 11.94
C ILE A 313 2.51 3.23 13.20
N THR A 314 2.44 2.46 14.29
CA THR A 314 3.01 2.85 15.59
C THR A 314 4.53 2.69 15.64
N THR A 315 5.11 1.75 14.88
CA THR A 315 6.55 1.49 14.84
C THR A 315 7.34 2.38 13.86
N GLY A 316 6.66 3.31 13.19
CA GLY A 316 7.30 4.31 12.31
C GLY A 316 7.22 4.01 10.82
N GLY A 317 6.45 3.00 10.43
CA GLY A 317 6.08 2.65 9.06
C GLY A 317 6.49 1.24 8.63
N TYR A 318 6.12 0.87 7.41
CA TYR A 318 6.38 -0.48 6.88
C TYR A 318 7.88 -0.76 6.71
N PRO A 319 8.41 -1.87 7.26
CA PRO A 319 9.84 -2.18 7.18
C PRO A 319 10.29 -2.67 5.79
N GLY A 320 9.35 -3.09 4.94
CA GLY A 320 9.60 -3.53 3.57
C GLY A 320 9.22 -5.00 3.33
N PRO A 321 9.29 -5.48 2.07
CA PRO A 321 9.92 -4.83 0.92
C PRO A 321 9.18 -3.58 0.44
N ALA A 322 9.92 -2.63 -0.14
CA ALA A 322 9.30 -1.45 -0.75
C ALA A 322 8.46 -1.86 -1.97
N PHE A 323 7.42 -1.08 -2.25
CA PHE A 323 6.69 -1.22 -3.51
C PHE A 323 7.61 -0.92 -4.70
N PRO A 324 7.47 -1.66 -5.82
CA PRO A 324 8.03 -1.22 -7.09
C PRO A 324 7.32 0.05 -7.59
N ALA A 325 7.82 0.62 -8.68
CA ALA A 325 7.11 1.71 -9.35
C ALA A 325 5.86 1.14 -10.04
N ALA A 326 4.72 1.80 -9.87
CA ALA A 326 3.48 1.42 -10.53
C ALA A 326 3.58 1.64 -12.04
N ILE A 327 3.78 0.56 -12.80
CA ILE A 327 3.96 0.58 -14.25
C ILE A 327 2.75 0.01 -14.97
N THR A 328 2.71 0.12 -16.30
CA THR A 328 1.71 -0.57 -17.13
C THR A 328 2.40 -1.48 -18.14
N PRO A 329 2.16 -2.81 -18.09
CA PRO A 329 1.27 -3.55 -17.17
C PRO A 329 1.76 -3.53 -15.71
N PRO A 330 0.87 -3.37 -14.71
CA PRO A 330 1.19 -3.47 -13.28
C PRO A 330 2.04 -4.68 -12.85
N ASP A 331 2.92 -4.47 -11.86
CA ASP A 331 3.77 -5.51 -11.24
C ASP A 331 2.98 -6.32 -10.20
N PRO A 332 3.15 -7.65 -10.11
CA PRO A 332 2.44 -8.48 -9.12
C PRO A 332 2.61 -8.04 -7.68
N ASN A 333 3.73 -7.40 -7.36
CA ASN A 333 3.99 -6.88 -6.02
C ASN A 333 3.19 -5.60 -5.70
N ASP A 334 2.59 -4.95 -6.69
CA ASP A 334 1.65 -3.83 -6.51
C ASP A 334 0.22 -4.31 -6.17
N GLN A 335 -0.03 -5.62 -6.26
CA GLN A 335 -1.29 -6.21 -5.82
C GLN A 335 -1.24 -6.50 -4.32
N VAL A 336 -2.12 -5.88 -3.55
CA VAL A 336 -2.08 -5.93 -2.08
C VAL A 336 -3.39 -6.41 -1.51
N ALA A 337 -3.33 -7.34 -0.56
CA ALA A 337 -4.52 -7.87 0.07
C ALA A 337 -5.32 -6.76 0.78
N ILE A 338 -6.64 -6.84 0.68
CA ILE A 338 -7.52 -6.00 1.49
C ILE A 338 -7.81 -6.65 2.85
N MET A 339 -8.20 -5.83 3.83
CA MET A 339 -8.78 -6.30 5.09
C MET A 339 -10.25 -5.88 5.21
N SER A 340 -11.06 -6.73 5.85
CA SER A 340 -12.49 -6.47 6.07
C SER A 340 -12.71 -5.21 6.93
N GLY A 341 -13.74 -4.46 6.57
CA GLY A 341 -14.06 -3.14 7.07
C GLY A 341 -14.78 -3.13 8.42
N ASN A 342 -15.45 -4.21 8.79
CA ASN A 342 -16.09 -4.37 10.09
C ASN A 342 -15.14 -4.31 11.32
N ALA A 343 -13.83 -4.12 11.10
CA ALA A 343 -12.81 -4.12 12.14
C ALA A 343 -11.72 -3.04 11.95
N THR A 344 -11.97 -1.94 11.23
CA THR A 344 -10.96 -0.86 11.07
C THR A 344 -10.63 -0.10 12.35
N GLY A 345 -11.31 -0.36 13.47
CA GLY A 345 -11.04 0.31 14.75
C GLY A 345 -9.57 0.25 15.16
N ILE A 346 -8.90 -0.90 15.02
CA ILE A 346 -7.49 -1.05 15.45
C ILE A 346 -6.52 -0.15 14.67
N VAL A 347 -6.77 0.04 13.37
CA VAL A 347 -5.91 0.88 12.52
C VAL A 347 -6.25 2.36 12.68
N ILE A 348 -7.52 2.70 12.94
CA ILE A 348 -7.94 4.06 13.31
C ILE A 348 -7.29 4.46 14.64
N ASP A 349 -7.33 3.59 15.66
CA ASP A 349 -6.66 3.83 16.94
C ASP A 349 -5.16 4.06 16.76
N ALA A 350 -4.51 3.28 15.88
CA ALA A 350 -3.09 3.46 15.57
C ALA A 350 -2.82 4.83 14.90
N MET A 351 -3.69 5.28 13.99
CA MET A 351 -3.59 6.59 13.35
C MET A 351 -3.80 7.73 14.36
N VAL A 352 -4.85 7.66 15.18
CA VAL A 352 -5.17 8.67 16.21
C VAL A 352 -4.06 8.80 17.25
N ASN A 353 -3.42 7.69 17.62
CA ASN A 353 -2.30 7.71 18.57
C ASN A 353 -1.00 8.27 17.97
N ARG A 354 -0.84 8.20 16.64
CA ARG A 354 0.42 8.57 15.97
C ARG A 354 0.38 9.95 15.32
N TYR A 355 -0.77 10.37 14.80
CA TYR A 355 -0.88 11.56 13.96
C TYR A 355 -1.90 12.56 14.50
N ILE A 356 -1.73 13.82 14.09
CA ILE A 356 -2.67 14.92 14.33
C ILE A 356 -3.11 15.58 13.01
N PRO A 357 -4.25 16.30 12.99
CA PRO A 357 -4.65 17.08 11.81
C PRO A 357 -3.54 18.04 11.35
N GLY A 358 -3.34 18.12 10.04
CA GLY A 358 -2.30 18.91 9.37
C GLY A 358 -1.01 18.15 9.05
N GLU A 359 -0.80 16.97 9.61
CA GLU A 359 0.36 16.14 9.26
C GLU A 359 0.22 15.50 7.86
N GLU A 360 1.36 15.33 7.19
CA GLU A 360 1.46 14.82 5.82
C GLU A 360 1.86 13.34 5.86
N ILE A 361 1.12 12.50 5.12
CA ILE A 361 1.34 11.05 5.06
C ILE A 361 1.48 10.59 3.61
N LEU A 362 2.31 9.57 3.39
CA LEU A 362 2.39 8.86 2.11
C LEU A 362 1.34 7.75 2.07
N VAL A 363 0.50 7.77 1.03
CA VAL A 363 -0.53 6.75 0.83
C VAL A 363 -0.29 5.97 -0.47
N ALA A 364 -0.65 4.70 -0.47
CA ALA A 364 -0.81 3.93 -1.69
C ALA A 364 -2.17 4.28 -2.32
N VAL A 365 -2.22 4.39 -3.64
CA VAL A 365 -3.41 4.80 -4.38
C VAL A 365 -3.91 3.65 -5.24
N TYR A 366 -5.21 3.36 -5.19
CA TYR A 366 -5.86 2.37 -6.04
C TYR A 366 -7.01 3.01 -6.84
N PRO A 367 -7.49 2.40 -7.94
CA PRO A 367 -8.50 3.01 -8.82
C PRO A 367 -9.87 3.28 -8.19
N GLY A 368 -10.15 2.80 -6.97
CA GLY A 368 -11.47 2.89 -6.34
C GLY A 368 -12.32 1.62 -6.45
N ASN A 369 -11.77 0.56 -7.04
CA ASN A 369 -12.38 -0.77 -7.11
C ASN A 369 -11.49 -1.81 -6.42
N VAL A 370 -12.11 -2.70 -5.64
CA VAL A 370 -11.47 -3.92 -5.14
C VAL A 370 -11.55 -4.99 -6.21
N MET A 371 -10.43 -5.65 -6.47
CA MET A 371 -10.31 -6.75 -7.42
C MET A 371 -10.44 -8.07 -6.68
N ALA A 372 -10.95 -9.09 -7.36
CA ALA A 372 -10.96 -10.46 -6.88
C ALA A 372 -10.28 -11.38 -7.89
N ILE A 373 -9.52 -12.36 -7.44
CA ILE A 373 -9.19 -13.53 -8.26
C ILE A 373 -10.53 -14.24 -8.51
N PRO A 374 -10.96 -14.39 -9.78
CA PRO A 374 -10.12 -14.84 -10.89
C PRO A 374 -9.87 -13.82 -12.02
N ASP A 375 -8.87 -14.17 -12.82
CA ASP A 375 -8.49 -13.70 -14.16
C ASP A 375 -9.07 -12.40 -14.75
N PHE A 376 -10.37 -12.30 -15.04
CA PHE A 376 -11.02 -11.07 -15.50
C PHE A 376 -12.36 -10.79 -14.82
N ALA A 377 -12.73 -9.51 -14.74
CA ALA A 377 -13.99 -9.04 -14.16
C ALA A 377 -14.70 -8.06 -15.09
N MET A 378 -16.00 -7.90 -14.89
CA MET A 378 -16.83 -6.94 -15.63
C MET A 378 -17.64 -6.12 -14.63
N THR A 379 -17.79 -4.82 -14.88
CA THR A 379 -18.78 -4.03 -14.12
C THR A 379 -20.17 -4.28 -14.67
N SER A 380 -21.17 -4.41 -13.79
CA SER A 380 -22.57 -4.37 -14.22
C SER A 380 -22.84 -3.05 -14.97
N PRO A 381 -23.35 -3.10 -16.21
CA PRO A 381 -23.80 -1.89 -16.91
C PRO A 381 -24.87 -1.14 -16.11
N GLY A 382 -24.87 0.19 -16.19
CA GLY A 382 -26.03 0.97 -15.74
C GLY A 382 -27.29 0.61 -16.54
N THR A 383 -28.47 0.91 -15.99
CA THR A 383 -29.74 0.68 -16.68
C THR A 383 -29.78 1.42 -18.01
N LEU A 384 -29.95 0.69 -19.12
CA LEU A 384 -30.07 1.28 -20.45
C LEU A 384 -31.48 1.85 -20.62
N VAL A 385 -31.59 3.10 -21.05
CA VAL A 385 -32.88 3.74 -21.34
C VAL A 385 -33.10 3.76 -22.85
N LEU A 386 -34.10 3.01 -23.31
CA LEU A 386 -34.39 2.80 -24.72
C LEU A 386 -35.80 3.34 -25.07
N PRO A 387 -35.97 4.00 -26.22
CA PRO A 387 -37.28 4.34 -26.74
C PRO A 387 -38.06 3.10 -27.18
N VAL A 388 -39.34 3.24 -27.48
CA VAL A 388 -40.14 2.20 -28.17
C VAL A 388 -40.04 2.42 -29.67
N GLY A 389 -39.75 1.36 -30.44
CA GLY A 389 -39.76 1.39 -31.90
C GLY A 389 -38.62 2.15 -32.58
N ALA A 390 -37.49 2.38 -31.88
CA ALA A 390 -36.37 3.14 -32.42
C ALA A 390 -35.01 2.59 -32.00
N THR A 391 -33.96 3.05 -32.69
CA THR A 391 -32.56 2.71 -32.41
C THR A 391 -31.93 3.75 -31.50
N THR A 392 -31.20 3.29 -30.49
CA THR A 392 -30.36 4.11 -29.61
C THR A 392 -28.90 3.94 -30.02
N PRO A 393 -28.26 4.94 -30.65
CA PRO A 393 -26.89 4.81 -31.16
C PRO A 393 -25.86 4.56 -30.05
N THR A 394 -26.04 5.23 -28.89
CA THR A 394 -25.17 5.09 -27.72
C THR A 394 -26.06 4.83 -26.50
N ALA A 395 -26.15 3.57 -26.08
CA ALA A 395 -27.06 3.15 -25.03
C ALA A 395 -26.41 3.13 -23.64
N GLY A 396 -25.11 2.82 -23.56
CA GLY A 396 -24.38 2.75 -22.29
C GLY A 396 -22.93 2.30 -22.47
N SER A 397 -22.30 1.89 -21.37
CA SER A 397 -20.94 1.34 -21.36
C SER A 397 -20.72 0.44 -20.15
N LEU A 398 -19.73 -0.44 -20.25
CA LEU A 398 -19.21 -1.21 -19.12
C LEU A 398 -17.68 -1.23 -19.13
N LYS A 399 -17.08 -1.65 -18.03
CA LYS A 399 -15.63 -1.88 -17.91
C LYS A 399 -15.34 -3.37 -17.84
N VAL A 400 -14.30 -3.79 -18.54
CA VAL A 400 -13.74 -5.14 -18.41
C VAL A 400 -12.33 -5.05 -17.89
N SER A 401 -12.15 -5.42 -16.63
CA SER A 401 -10.86 -5.42 -15.95
C SER A 401 -10.24 -6.81 -15.93
N ARG A 402 -8.95 -6.87 -15.67
CA ARG A 402 -8.22 -8.12 -15.49
C ARG A 402 -7.27 -8.06 -14.33
N ASN A 403 -6.88 -9.24 -13.84
CA ASN A 403 -5.67 -9.38 -13.08
C ASN A 403 -4.43 -9.40 -14.01
N GLN A 404 -3.24 -9.35 -13.43
CA GLN A 404 -2.00 -9.19 -14.19
C GLN A 404 -1.57 -10.46 -14.93
N ALA A 405 -2.08 -11.63 -14.56
CA ALA A 405 -1.78 -12.90 -15.23
C ALA A 405 -2.65 -13.13 -16.48
N PHE A 406 -3.82 -12.48 -16.54
CA PHE A 406 -4.72 -12.63 -17.68
C PHE A 406 -4.19 -11.84 -18.88
N SER A 407 -3.74 -12.56 -19.90
CA SER A 407 -3.26 -11.98 -21.17
C SER A 407 -4.27 -12.12 -22.31
N GLY A 408 -5.41 -12.77 -22.07
CA GLY A 408 -6.42 -13.04 -23.08
C GLY A 408 -7.25 -11.83 -23.49
N GLN A 409 -8.11 -12.05 -24.47
CA GLN A 409 -9.19 -11.15 -24.80
C GLN A 409 -10.51 -11.74 -24.29
N VAL A 410 -11.46 -10.87 -23.98
CA VAL A 410 -12.80 -11.22 -23.52
C VAL A 410 -13.78 -10.91 -24.64
N THR A 411 -14.49 -11.92 -25.10
CA THR A 411 -15.61 -11.77 -26.02
C THR A 411 -16.86 -11.46 -25.20
N LEU A 412 -17.54 -10.38 -25.54
CA LEU A 412 -18.78 -9.95 -24.90
C LEU A 412 -19.98 -10.35 -25.74
N ALA A 413 -21.06 -10.76 -25.07
CA ALA A 413 -22.34 -11.04 -25.70
C ALA A 413 -23.50 -10.72 -24.74
N THR A 414 -24.65 -10.33 -25.27
CA THR A 414 -25.87 -10.15 -24.48
C THR A 414 -26.64 -11.46 -24.36
N ILE A 415 -27.09 -11.79 -23.16
CA ILE A 415 -27.89 -12.99 -22.88
C ILE A 415 -29.25 -12.56 -22.32
N ALA A 416 -30.30 -13.19 -22.81
CA ALA A 416 -31.66 -12.96 -22.35
C ALA A 416 -31.85 -13.48 -20.93
N ASP A 417 -32.66 -12.79 -20.14
CA ASP A 417 -33.17 -13.34 -18.88
C ASP A 417 -34.32 -14.32 -19.16
N THR A 418 -33.99 -15.61 -19.27
CA THR A 418 -34.94 -16.66 -19.62
C THR A 418 -35.95 -16.99 -18.53
N LEU A 419 -35.72 -16.52 -17.29
CA LEU A 419 -36.67 -16.67 -16.19
C LEU A 419 -37.80 -15.63 -16.26
N ASP A 420 -37.69 -14.65 -17.17
CA ASP A 420 -38.74 -13.71 -17.50
C ASP A 420 -39.32 -13.98 -18.91
N PRO A 421 -40.50 -14.63 -19.03
CA PRO A 421 -41.16 -14.85 -20.31
C PRO A 421 -41.53 -13.56 -21.05
N ALA A 422 -41.67 -12.43 -20.35
CA ALA A 422 -41.97 -11.12 -20.92
C ALA A 422 -40.72 -10.33 -21.31
N ASN A 423 -39.52 -10.92 -21.16
CA ASN A 423 -38.27 -10.27 -21.47
C ASN A 423 -38.23 -9.86 -22.96
N PRO A 424 -37.76 -8.64 -23.29
CA PRO A 424 -37.79 -8.15 -24.66
C PRO A 424 -36.87 -8.94 -25.62
N MET A 425 -35.80 -9.60 -25.14
CA MET A 425 -35.02 -10.52 -25.97
C MET A 425 -35.75 -11.84 -26.20
N VAL A 426 -36.47 -12.36 -25.20
CA VAL A 426 -37.26 -13.60 -25.32
C VAL A 426 -38.43 -13.40 -26.30
N LEU A 427 -39.08 -12.23 -26.24
CA LEU A 427 -40.18 -11.86 -27.14
C LEU A 427 -39.70 -11.38 -28.52
N GLY A 428 -38.40 -11.21 -28.74
CA GLY A 428 -37.85 -10.67 -29.99
C GLY A 428 -38.21 -9.20 -30.25
N THR A 429 -38.61 -8.46 -29.21
CA THR A 429 -38.93 -7.03 -29.31
C THR A 429 -37.69 -6.14 -29.15
N LEU A 430 -36.59 -6.70 -28.65
CA LEU A 430 -35.23 -6.18 -28.83
C LEU A 430 -34.61 -6.88 -30.04
N VAL A 431 -34.26 -6.12 -31.08
CA VAL A 431 -33.95 -6.67 -32.41
C VAL A 431 -32.54 -7.25 -32.45
N GLY A 432 -32.42 -8.49 -32.94
CA GLY A 432 -31.15 -9.20 -33.13
C GLY A 432 -30.93 -10.30 -32.10
N ALA A 433 -30.14 -11.32 -32.48
CA ALA A 433 -29.79 -12.42 -31.59
C ALA A 433 -28.83 -11.96 -30.46
N ASP A 434 -27.92 -11.04 -30.79
CA ASP A 434 -27.17 -10.23 -29.82
C ASP A 434 -27.52 -8.75 -30.09
N PRO A 435 -28.49 -8.20 -29.36
CA PRO A 435 -29.11 -6.91 -29.69
C PRO A 435 -28.25 -5.68 -29.36
N ILE A 436 -27.10 -5.88 -28.73
CA ILE A 436 -26.21 -4.80 -28.30
C ILE A 436 -24.86 -4.98 -28.97
N THR A 437 -24.42 -3.94 -29.68
CA THR A 437 -23.06 -3.92 -30.23
C THR A 437 -22.09 -3.42 -29.18
N TYR A 438 -21.15 -4.29 -28.78
CA TYR A 438 -20.04 -3.96 -27.88
C TYR A 438 -18.83 -3.49 -28.69
N ASN A 439 -18.23 -2.35 -28.33
CA ASN A 439 -17.03 -1.84 -28.98
C ASN A 439 -15.99 -1.33 -27.95
N PRO A 440 -14.78 -1.91 -27.88
CA PRO A 440 -14.28 -3.03 -28.70
C PRO A 440 -14.91 -4.38 -28.28
N ASN A 441 -15.02 -5.31 -29.23
CA ASN A 441 -15.37 -6.72 -28.98
C ASN A 441 -14.68 -7.61 -30.03
N PRO A 442 -13.78 -8.53 -29.65
CA PRO A 442 -13.36 -8.85 -28.28
C PRO A 442 -12.60 -7.67 -27.63
N VAL A 443 -12.82 -7.46 -26.34
CA VAL A 443 -12.10 -6.45 -25.56
C VAL A 443 -10.80 -7.05 -25.06
N THR A 444 -9.72 -6.29 -25.14
CA THR A 444 -8.49 -6.60 -24.40
C THR A 444 -8.63 -5.96 -23.03
N PRO A 445 -8.88 -6.70 -21.95
CA PRO A 445 -9.11 -6.09 -20.65
C PRO A 445 -7.86 -5.36 -20.18
N SER A 446 -8.06 -4.27 -19.46
CA SER A 446 -6.96 -3.54 -18.82
C SER A 446 -6.91 -3.85 -17.33
N LEU A 447 -5.77 -3.58 -16.73
CA LEU A 447 -5.62 -3.66 -15.29
C LEU A 447 -6.41 -2.55 -14.58
N GLY A 448 -6.60 -2.67 -13.27
CA GLY A 448 -7.32 -1.71 -12.44
C GLY A 448 -8.76 -1.45 -12.90
N GLY A 449 -9.08 -0.19 -13.25
CA GLY A 449 -10.43 0.29 -13.60
C GLY A 449 -11.08 -0.34 -14.85
N GLY A 450 -10.34 -1.17 -15.58
CA GLY A 450 -10.83 -1.94 -16.72
C GLY A 450 -10.93 -1.16 -18.02
N ALA A 451 -10.92 -1.91 -19.14
CA ALA A 451 -11.06 -1.38 -20.47
C ALA A 451 -12.51 -0.98 -20.71
N SER A 452 -12.71 0.23 -21.21
CA SER A 452 -14.04 0.74 -21.55
C SER A 452 -14.60 0.05 -22.78
N VAL A 453 -15.85 -0.40 -22.69
CA VAL A 453 -16.60 -0.98 -23.80
C VAL A 453 -17.90 -0.23 -23.96
N ALA A 454 -18.07 0.41 -25.11
CA ALA A 454 -19.31 1.10 -25.46
C ALA A 454 -20.38 0.09 -25.88
N MET A 455 -21.62 0.33 -25.45
CA MET A 455 -22.81 -0.42 -25.82
C MET A 455 -23.63 0.44 -26.78
N THR A 456 -23.76 -0.02 -28.03
CA THR A 456 -24.24 0.80 -29.15
C THR A 456 -25.28 0.07 -30.01
N ASN A 457 -26.00 0.85 -30.82
CA ASN A 457 -26.93 0.38 -31.85
C ASN A 457 -28.06 -0.52 -31.35
N VAL A 458 -28.60 -0.23 -30.16
CA VAL A 458 -29.67 -1.04 -29.56
C VAL A 458 -31.01 -0.63 -30.16
N THR A 459 -31.72 -1.57 -30.79
CA THR A 459 -32.99 -1.31 -31.50
C THR A 459 -34.17 -2.01 -30.85
N THR A 460 -35.21 -1.26 -30.53
CA THR A 460 -36.50 -1.81 -30.06
C THR A 460 -37.54 -1.78 -31.18
N THR A 461 -38.45 -2.75 -31.16
CA THR A 461 -39.60 -2.80 -32.07
C THR A 461 -40.76 -1.92 -31.57
N ALA A 462 -41.69 -1.58 -32.46
CA ALA A 462 -42.89 -0.82 -32.09
C ALA A 462 -43.85 -1.61 -31.18
N THR A 463 -43.69 -2.93 -31.09
CA THR A 463 -44.46 -3.82 -30.21
C THR A 463 -43.79 -4.03 -28.84
N ALA A 464 -42.64 -3.40 -28.58
CA ALA A 464 -41.97 -3.48 -27.30
C ALA A 464 -42.83 -2.83 -26.19
N THR A 465 -43.12 -3.59 -25.14
CA THR A 465 -43.91 -3.12 -24.00
C THR A 465 -43.03 -2.25 -23.09
N PRO A 466 -43.51 -1.07 -22.65
CA PRO A 466 -42.78 -0.28 -21.67
C PRO A 466 -42.63 -0.99 -20.32
N GLY A 467 -41.46 -0.85 -19.70
CA GLY A 467 -41.10 -1.51 -18.45
C GLY A 467 -39.59 -1.50 -18.20
N ILE A 468 -39.17 -1.98 -17.03
CA ILE A 468 -37.77 -2.23 -16.68
C ILE A 468 -37.58 -3.74 -16.62
N TYR A 469 -36.72 -4.24 -17.50
CA TYR A 469 -36.40 -5.66 -17.66
C TYR A 469 -34.94 -5.91 -17.31
N ALA A 470 -34.59 -7.13 -16.91
CA ALA A 470 -33.21 -7.50 -16.70
C ALA A 470 -32.64 -8.22 -17.93
N LEU A 471 -31.39 -7.92 -18.29
CA LEU A 471 -30.58 -8.68 -19.23
C LEU A 471 -29.25 -9.04 -18.59
N TRP A 472 -28.47 -9.86 -19.27
CA TRP A 472 -27.17 -10.30 -18.80
C TRP A 472 -26.10 -9.96 -19.83
N VAL A 473 -24.98 -9.40 -19.39
CA VAL A 473 -23.77 -9.36 -20.21
C VAL A 473 -22.92 -10.57 -19.87
N ARG A 474 -22.55 -11.34 -20.89
CA ARG A 474 -21.63 -12.46 -20.79
C ARG A 474 -20.26 -12.03 -21.31
N GLY A 475 -19.24 -12.13 -20.47
CA GLY A 475 -17.84 -12.10 -20.88
C GLY A 475 -17.30 -13.52 -20.94
N GLN A 476 -16.63 -13.87 -22.02
CA GLN A 476 -15.99 -15.17 -22.19
C GLN A 476 -14.55 -14.99 -22.64
N ALA A 477 -13.60 -15.57 -21.91
CA ALA A 477 -12.20 -15.65 -22.29
C ALA A 477 -11.82 -17.08 -22.60
N GLY A 478 -10.99 -17.29 -23.63
CA GLY A 478 -10.48 -18.61 -24.01
C GLY A 478 -9.01 -18.86 -23.65
N ALA A 479 -8.31 -17.84 -23.14
CA ALA A 479 -6.89 -17.89 -22.79
C ALA A 479 -6.60 -16.92 -21.63
N PRO A 480 -5.70 -17.26 -20.67
CA PRO A 480 -4.97 -18.53 -20.57
C PRO A 480 -5.85 -19.73 -20.17
N TYR A 481 -7.09 -19.49 -19.73
CA TYR A 481 -8.08 -20.52 -19.40
C TYR A 481 -9.47 -20.14 -19.95
N LEU A 482 -10.35 -21.13 -20.10
CA LEU A 482 -11.75 -20.88 -20.47
C LEU A 482 -12.52 -20.39 -19.24
N THR A 483 -12.89 -19.11 -19.22
CA THR A 483 -13.66 -18.52 -18.13
C THR A 483 -14.85 -17.75 -18.67
N THR A 484 -15.97 -17.79 -17.95
CA THR A 484 -17.22 -17.10 -18.32
C THR A 484 -17.72 -16.33 -17.12
N LYS A 485 -18.07 -15.05 -17.35
CA LYS A 485 -18.61 -14.12 -16.35
C LYS A 485 -19.96 -13.61 -16.84
N LEU A 486 -20.91 -13.47 -15.92
CA LEU A 486 -22.26 -13.01 -16.19
C LEU A 486 -22.60 -11.90 -15.22
N GLU A 487 -22.88 -10.71 -15.73
CA GLU A 487 -23.36 -9.60 -14.92
C GLU A 487 -24.76 -9.18 -15.37
N PRO A 488 -25.72 -9.07 -14.45
CA PRO A 488 -27.05 -8.59 -14.79
C PRO A 488 -27.04 -7.06 -14.94
N PHE A 489 -27.93 -6.53 -15.76
CA PHE A 489 -28.20 -5.09 -15.87
C PHE A 489 -29.64 -4.81 -16.29
N GLY A 490 -30.10 -3.61 -16.01
CA GLY A 490 -31.46 -3.16 -16.37
C GLY A 490 -31.56 -2.65 -17.80
N VAL A 491 -32.71 -2.88 -18.44
CA VAL A 491 -33.12 -2.22 -19.68
C VAL A 491 -34.52 -1.65 -19.47
N GLN A 492 -34.59 -0.33 -19.42
CA GLN A 492 -35.83 0.42 -19.42
C GLN A 492 -36.27 0.66 -20.86
N ILE A 493 -37.43 0.14 -21.24
CA ILE A 493 -38.08 0.42 -22.51
C ILE A 493 -39.21 1.43 -22.26
N GLY A 494 -39.21 2.52 -23.03
CA GLY A 494 -40.19 3.58 -22.92
C GLY A 494 -40.18 4.29 -21.56
N THR A 495 -41.31 4.91 -21.22
CA THR A 495 -41.44 5.71 -19.99
C THR A 495 -41.92 4.84 -18.84
N VAL A 496 -41.16 4.84 -17.75
CA VAL A 496 -41.51 4.24 -16.45
C VAL A 496 -41.39 5.34 -15.40
N THR A 497 -42.51 5.74 -14.77
CA THR A 497 -42.51 6.87 -13.83
C THR A 497 -42.37 6.45 -12.36
N ARG A 498 -42.66 5.18 -12.07
CA ARG A 498 -42.57 4.58 -10.73
C ARG A 498 -41.66 3.37 -10.76
N ASP A 499 -40.60 3.38 -9.97
CA ASP A 499 -39.62 2.30 -9.85
C ASP A 499 -39.24 2.12 -8.36
N PHE A 500 -38.32 1.20 -8.05
CA PHE A 500 -37.74 1.02 -6.73
C PHE A 500 -36.23 0.77 -6.81
N THR A 501 -35.49 1.20 -5.80
CA THR A 501 -34.10 0.74 -5.60
C THR A 501 -34.11 -0.61 -4.91
N PHE A 502 -33.14 -1.47 -5.25
CA PHE A 502 -32.94 -2.77 -4.62
C PHE A 502 -31.48 -2.90 -4.19
N THR A 503 -31.22 -2.92 -2.89
CA THR A 503 -29.86 -2.91 -2.31
C THR A 503 -29.69 -4.00 -1.26
N SER A 504 -28.44 -4.41 -0.99
CA SER A 504 -28.09 -5.30 0.12
C SER A 504 -27.07 -4.65 1.04
N ASP A 505 -27.03 -5.08 2.32
CA ASP A 505 -26.02 -4.67 3.30
C ASP A 505 -24.60 -5.11 2.95
N ALA A 506 -24.44 -6.19 2.17
CA ALA A 506 -23.16 -6.65 1.67
C ALA A 506 -23.32 -7.38 0.34
N SER A 507 -22.30 -7.31 -0.52
CA SER A 507 -22.26 -8.08 -1.79
C SER A 507 -21.62 -9.46 -1.64
N SER A 508 -20.94 -9.73 -0.52
CA SER A 508 -20.35 -11.03 -0.19
C SER A 508 -20.36 -11.30 1.30
N LYS A 509 -20.53 -12.56 1.70
CA LYS A 509 -20.38 -13.01 3.09
C LYS A 509 -19.76 -14.41 3.18
N ASP A 510 -19.07 -14.68 4.28
CA ASP A 510 -18.35 -15.93 4.48
C ASP A 510 -19.14 -16.87 5.41
N ALA A 511 -19.17 -18.15 5.03
CA ALA A 511 -19.54 -19.28 5.87
C ALA A 511 -18.25 -19.97 6.33
N ALA A 512 -17.98 -19.99 7.63
CA ALA A 512 -16.71 -20.50 8.16
C ALA A 512 -16.53 -22.02 7.92
N ALA A 513 -17.63 -22.75 7.85
CA ALA A 513 -17.68 -24.15 7.45
C ALA A 513 -18.89 -24.43 6.52
N SER A 514 -18.83 -25.55 5.80
CA SER A 514 -20.01 -26.09 5.12
C SER A 514 -21.11 -26.39 6.16
N GLY A 515 -22.32 -25.91 5.90
CA GLY A 515 -23.49 -26.08 6.78
C GLY A 515 -23.84 -24.81 7.57
N ASP A 516 -22.94 -23.83 7.60
CA ASP A 516 -23.21 -22.53 8.21
C ASP A 516 -24.28 -21.77 7.43
N VAL A 517 -25.02 -20.92 8.16
CA VAL A 517 -26.07 -20.05 7.60
C VAL A 517 -25.55 -18.63 7.50
N VAL A 518 -25.68 -18.05 6.31
CA VAL A 518 -25.28 -16.68 6.01
C VAL A 518 -26.54 -15.86 5.74
N GLY A 519 -26.65 -14.67 6.36
CA GLY A 519 -27.80 -13.79 6.20
C GLY A 519 -27.44 -12.46 5.56
N PHE A 520 -28.20 -12.02 4.55
CA PHE A 520 -28.11 -10.70 3.92
C PHE A 520 -29.37 -9.88 4.27
N THR A 521 -29.21 -8.59 4.48
CA THR A 521 -30.34 -7.65 4.61
C THR A 521 -30.55 -6.99 3.27
N LEU A 522 -31.74 -7.17 2.69
CA LEU A 522 -32.15 -6.59 1.43
C LEU A 522 -33.10 -5.42 1.72
N THR A 523 -32.89 -4.28 1.06
CA THR A 523 -33.69 -3.07 1.26
C THR A 523 -34.27 -2.58 -0.06
N LEU A 524 -35.58 -2.31 -0.06
CA LEU A 524 -36.30 -1.76 -1.20
C LEU A 524 -36.87 -0.38 -0.86
N ALA A 525 -36.53 0.63 -1.66
CA ALA A 525 -37.03 2.00 -1.46
C ALA A 525 -37.65 2.56 -2.75
N ASN A 526 -38.57 3.51 -2.60
CA ASN A 526 -39.17 4.22 -3.72
C ASN A 526 -38.11 4.97 -4.54
N THR A 527 -38.25 4.99 -5.88
CA THR A 527 -37.40 5.76 -6.79
C THR A 527 -38.27 6.39 -7.89
N PRO A 528 -37.89 7.52 -8.52
CA PRO A 528 -36.55 8.16 -8.52
C PRO A 528 -36.23 9.04 -7.30
N ASP A 529 -37.23 9.54 -6.58
CA ASP A 529 -37.09 10.65 -5.62
C ASP A 529 -37.45 10.27 -4.17
N ARG A 530 -37.64 8.98 -3.90
CA ARG A 530 -38.16 8.41 -2.64
C ARG A 530 -39.60 8.78 -2.27
N ASN A 531 -40.19 9.80 -2.90
CA ASN A 531 -41.56 10.23 -2.65
C ASN A 531 -42.56 9.59 -3.61
N THR A 532 -42.11 9.23 -4.81
CA THR A 532 -42.90 8.59 -5.84
C THR A 532 -43.11 7.12 -5.46
N ASN A 533 -44.29 6.81 -4.90
CA ASN A 533 -44.59 5.46 -4.44
C ASN A 533 -44.57 4.46 -5.60
N PHE A 534 -43.87 3.33 -5.42
CA PHE A 534 -43.94 2.22 -6.37
C PHE A 534 -45.37 1.69 -6.51
N GLY A 535 -46.13 1.64 -5.40
CA GLY A 535 -47.59 1.47 -5.39
C GLY A 535 -48.08 0.04 -5.16
N ASN A 536 -47.26 -0.98 -5.41
CA ASN A 536 -47.61 -2.39 -5.21
C ASN A 536 -46.50 -3.16 -4.47
N PRO A 537 -46.77 -4.36 -3.95
CA PRO A 537 -45.73 -5.22 -3.40
C PRO A 537 -44.76 -5.73 -4.49
N VAL A 538 -43.49 -5.91 -4.12
CA VAL A 538 -42.44 -6.50 -4.96
C VAL A 538 -42.14 -7.90 -4.45
N THR A 539 -42.14 -8.88 -5.34
CA THR A 539 -41.81 -10.28 -5.03
C THR A 539 -40.31 -10.50 -5.16
N LEU A 540 -39.73 -11.23 -4.21
CA LEU A 540 -38.33 -11.59 -4.15
C LEU A 540 -38.14 -13.09 -4.37
N SER A 541 -37.11 -13.47 -5.12
CA SER A 541 -36.69 -14.85 -5.32
C SER A 541 -35.17 -14.94 -5.49
N VAL A 542 -34.62 -16.14 -5.35
CA VAL A 542 -33.24 -16.44 -5.79
C VAL A 542 -33.35 -17.27 -7.06
N ASP A 543 -32.65 -16.84 -8.11
CA ASP A 543 -32.71 -17.46 -9.43
C ASP A 543 -32.03 -18.85 -9.43
N THR A 544 -32.51 -19.71 -10.32
CA THR A 544 -31.98 -21.07 -10.51
C THR A 544 -31.13 -21.14 -11.80
N PRO A 545 -30.16 -22.07 -11.91
CA PRO A 545 -29.84 -23.16 -10.98
C PRO A 545 -29.05 -22.72 -9.74
N LEU A 546 -29.35 -23.33 -8.60
CA LEU A 546 -28.60 -23.10 -7.36
C LEU A 546 -27.35 -24.01 -7.29
N PRO A 547 -26.30 -23.61 -6.56
CA PRO A 547 -25.13 -24.45 -6.33
C PRO A 547 -25.47 -25.82 -5.74
N THR A 548 -24.76 -26.86 -6.18
CA THR A 548 -24.91 -28.21 -5.65
C THR A 548 -24.55 -28.26 -4.16
N GLY A 549 -25.42 -28.88 -3.36
CA GLY A 549 -25.20 -29.03 -1.91
C GLY A 549 -25.72 -27.85 -1.08
N VAL A 550 -26.26 -26.79 -1.69
CA VAL A 550 -26.87 -25.70 -0.93
C VAL A 550 -28.04 -26.21 -0.09
N GLY A 551 -28.11 -25.75 1.16
CA GLY A 551 -29.22 -26.00 2.05
C GLY A 551 -30.40 -25.04 1.79
N PRO A 552 -31.34 -24.93 2.74
CA PRO A 552 -32.48 -24.04 2.61
C PRO A 552 -32.08 -22.58 2.38
N ILE A 553 -32.77 -21.93 1.44
CA ILE A 553 -32.71 -20.49 1.18
C ILE A 553 -34.06 -19.90 1.57
N THR A 554 -34.06 -18.94 2.49
CA THR A 554 -35.29 -18.40 3.07
C THR A 554 -35.28 -16.88 3.09
N PHE A 555 -36.40 -16.26 2.76
CA PHE A 555 -36.62 -14.84 3.00
C PHE A 555 -37.43 -14.64 4.28
N GLY A 556 -37.09 -13.64 5.10
CA GLY A 556 -37.94 -13.20 6.22
C GLY A 556 -39.32 -12.78 5.73
N SER A 557 -39.35 -12.02 4.63
CA SER A 557 -40.50 -11.85 3.76
C SER A 557 -40.08 -11.93 2.30
N SER A 558 -40.72 -12.79 1.50
CA SER A 558 -40.53 -12.90 0.06
C SER A 558 -41.34 -11.86 -0.73
N THR A 559 -42.10 -11.01 -0.05
CA THR A 559 -42.85 -9.92 -0.66
C THR A 559 -42.64 -8.64 0.16
N VAL A 560 -42.14 -7.59 -0.47
CA VAL A 560 -41.78 -6.34 0.18
C VAL A 560 -42.39 -5.18 -0.59
N THR A 561 -43.15 -4.33 0.08
CA THR A 561 -43.63 -3.07 -0.52
C THR A 561 -42.58 -1.98 -0.29
N PRO A 562 -42.01 -1.39 -1.35
CA PRO A 562 -41.08 -0.27 -1.22
C PRO A 562 -41.73 0.92 -0.53
N ASN A 563 -40.94 1.67 0.24
CA ASN A 563 -41.41 2.90 0.86
C ASN A 563 -40.31 3.99 0.82
N ARG A 564 -40.62 5.18 1.30
CA ARG A 564 -39.71 6.34 1.30
C ARG A 564 -38.40 6.11 2.06
N ASN A 565 -38.46 5.37 3.18
CA ASN A 565 -37.33 5.17 4.08
C ASN A 565 -36.53 3.89 3.77
N GLY A 566 -37.01 3.08 2.81
CA GLY A 566 -36.55 1.72 2.60
C GLY A 566 -37.30 0.75 3.50
N ASN A 567 -37.74 -0.36 2.92
CA ASN A 567 -38.32 -1.50 3.63
C ASN A 567 -37.39 -2.70 3.48
N SER A 568 -37.06 -3.35 4.59
CA SER A 568 -36.01 -4.37 4.62
C SER A 568 -36.55 -5.76 4.91
N THR A 569 -35.89 -6.76 4.34
CA THR A 569 -36.13 -8.19 4.59
C THR A 569 -34.79 -8.92 4.64
N THR A 570 -34.72 -10.03 5.36
CA THR A 570 -33.49 -10.83 5.43
C THR A 570 -33.57 -11.97 4.43
N LEU A 571 -32.51 -12.21 3.66
CA LEU A 571 -32.29 -13.43 2.89
C LEU A 571 -31.27 -14.29 3.64
N THR A 572 -31.65 -15.51 4.03
CA THR A 572 -30.73 -16.48 4.62
C THR A 572 -30.41 -17.60 3.64
N ILE A 573 -29.13 -17.95 3.55
CA ILE A 573 -28.60 -19.03 2.71
C ILE A 573 -27.88 -20.00 3.62
N ASN A 574 -28.39 -21.21 3.75
CA ASN A 574 -27.70 -22.30 4.41
C ASN A 574 -26.74 -22.97 3.41
N THR A 575 -25.46 -23.04 3.73
CA THR A 575 -24.45 -23.61 2.82
C THR A 575 -24.46 -25.14 2.77
N GLY A 576 -25.23 -25.81 3.62
CA GLY A 576 -25.52 -27.24 3.55
C GLY A 576 -24.26 -28.10 3.43
N THR A 577 -24.15 -28.82 2.33
CA THR A 577 -23.00 -29.67 1.97
C THR A 577 -22.20 -29.09 0.79
N MET A 578 -22.31 -27.78 0.55
CA MET A 578 -21.52 -27.11 -0.48
C MET A 578 -20.03 -27.31 -0.22
N ALA A 579 -19.30 -27.63 -1.29
CA ALA A 579 -17.85 -27.74 -1.20
C ALA A 579 -17.23 -26.37 -0.85
N THR A 580 -15.98 -26.38 -0.38
CA THR A 580 -15.20 -25.17 -0.22
C THR A 580 -15.10 -24.43 -1.55
N GLY A 581 -15.46 -23.14 -1.57
CA GLY A 581 -15.47 -22.34 -2.79
C GLY A 581 -16.27 -21.05 -2.67
N SER A 582 -16.24 -20.25 -3.73
CA SER A 582 -17.01 -19.01 -3.87
C SER A 582 -18.19 -19.25 -4.81
N TYR A 583 -19.39 -18.87 -4.37
CA TYR A 583 -20.64 -19.14 -5.08
C TYR A 583 -21.47 -17.87 -5.21
N THR A 584 -21.97 -17.61 -6.41
CA THR A 584 -22.83 -16.45 -6.70
C THR A 584 -24.30 -16.86 -6.68
N PHE A 585 -25.11 -16.09 -5.98
CA PHE A 585 -26.55 -16.20 -5.89
C PHE A 585 -27.17 -14.94 -6.48
N THR A 586 -27.98 -15.08 -7.51
CA THR A 586 -28.70 -13.94 -8.11
C THR A 586 -30.05 -13.81 -7.44
N VAL A 587 -30.24 -12.68 -6.77
CA VAL A 587 -31.51 -12.31 -6.16
C VAL A 587 -32.29 -11.46 -7.13
N ARG A 588 -33.56 -11.83 -7.34
CA ARG A 588 -34.50 -11.15 -8.22
C ARG A 588 -35.54 -10.41 -7.38
N ALA A 589 -35.81 -9.17 -7.76
CA ALA A 589 -36.92 -8.38 -7.27
C ALA A 589 -37.81 -8.00 -8.45
N THR A 590 -39.08 -8.43 -8.45
CA THR A 590 -40.03 -8.14 -9.54
C THR A 590 -41.36 -7.64 -9.00
N GLY A 591 -41.86 -6.55 -9.59
CA GLY A 591 -43.16 -5.98 -9.25
C GLY A 591 -43.82 -5.32 -10.45
N MET A 592 -45.09 -5.00 -10.30
CA MET A 592 -45.87 -4.19 -11.24
C MET A 592 -46.07 -2.81 -10.63
N ASN A 593 -45.60 -1.75 -11.29
CA ASN A 593 -45.67 -0.41 -10.71
C ASN A 593 -47.10 0.17 -10.74
N GLY A 594 -47.35 1.18 -9.92
CA GLY A 594 -48.63 1.86 -9.80
C GLY A 594 -48.87 2.97 -10.85
N ASP A 595 -48.25 2.89 -12.02
CA ASP A 595 -48.51 3.84 -13.10
C ASP A 595 -49.94 3.66 -13.64
N SER A 596 -50.48 4.69 -14.31
CA SER A 596 -51.84 4.63 -14.90
C SER A 596 -52.00 3.45 -15.86
N THR A 597 -50.93 3.08 -16.55
CA THR A 597 -50.74 1.77 -17.16
C THR A 597 -49.62 1.07 -16.41
N SER A 598 -49.98 0.05 -15.64
CA SER A 598 -49.00 -0.67 -14.82
C SER A 598 -47.88 -1.26 -15.68
N ARG A 599 -46.63 -0.98 -15.28
CA ARG A 599 -45.42 -1.43 -15.97
C ARG A 599 -44.69 -2.44 -15.11
N LYS A 600 -44.13 -3.45 -15.77
CA LYS A 600 -43.26 -4.41 -15.10
C LYS A 600 -41.94 -3.74 -14.74
N VAL A 601 -41.45 -4.02 -13.54
CA VAL A 601 -40.15 -3.59 -13.04
C VAL A 601 -39.45 -4.78 -12.43
N THR A 602 -38.29 -5.14 -12.99
CA THR A 602 -37.43 -6.22 -12.52
C THR A 602 -36.02 -5.71 -12.31
N HIS A 603 -35.48 -5.92 -11.10
CA HIS A 603 -34.09 -5.68 -10.75
C HIS A 603 -33.43 -6.98 -10.28
N LEU A 604 -32.19 -7.21 -10.69
CA LEU A 604 -31.39 -8.35 -10.28
C LEU A 604 -30.15 -7.89 -9.53
N MET A 605 -29.67 -8.73 -8.61
CA MET A 605 -28.46 -8.47 -7.83
C MET A 605 -27.71 -9.77 -7.60
N ASN A 606 -26.41 -9.76 -7.83
CA ASN A 606 -25.53 -10.86 -7.48
C ASN A 606 -25.04 -10.71 -6.03
N LEU A 607 -25.18 -11.75 -5.23
CA LEU A 607 -24.61 -11.89 -3.89
C LEU A 607 -23.65 -13.07 -3.87
N THR A 608 -22.50 -12.93 -3.21
CA THR A 608 -21.49 -13.99 -3.12
C THR A 608 -21.49 -14.64 -1.73
N VAL A 609 -21.45 -15.95 -1.68
CA VAL A 609 -21.20 -16.71 -0.44
C VAL A 609 -19.92 -17.53 -0.60
N ARG A 610 -18.97 -17.35 0.33
CA ARG A 610 -17.71 -18.09 0.36
C ARG A 610 -17.81 -19.18 1.43
N VAL A 611 -17.71 -20.45 1.04
CA VAL A 611 -17.87 -21.60 1.94
C VAL A 611 -16.52 -22.12 2.38
N ALA A 612 -16.36 -22.27 3.70
CA ALA A 612 -15.13 -22.73 4.35
C ALA A 612 -13.87 -22.08 3.78
N PRO A 613 -13.81 -20.74 3.68
CA PRO A 613 -12.66 -20.06 3.10
C PRO A 613 -11.44 -20.41 3.96
N THR A 614 -10.44 -21.03 3.34
CA THR A 614 -9.18 -21.32 4.01
C THR A 614 -8.41 -20.02 4.12
N THR A 615 -8.64 -19.30 5.23
CA THR A 615 -8.23 -17.92 5.54
C THR A 615 -9.11 -16.84 4.91
N SER A 616 -9.30 -15.73 5.62
CA SER A 616 -10.09 -14.57 5.17
C SER A 616 -9.65 -14.14 3.77
N SER A 617 -10.55 -14.30 2.81
CA SER A 617 -10.49 -13.90 1.40
C SER A 617 -9.14 -13.42 0.86
N ARG A 618 -8.25 -14.36 0.57
CA ARG A 618 -7.04 -14.13 -0.26
C ARG A 618 -7.31 -13.96 -1.75
N ASP A 619 -8.56 -13.85 -2.13
CA ASP A 619 -8.91 -13.58 -3.51
C ASP A 619 -9.06 -12.07 -3.73
N ASP A 620 -9.34 -11.28 -2.69
CA ASP A 620 -9.59 -9.85 -2.83
C ASP A 620 -8.34 -9.01 -2.58
N TYR A 621 -8.05 -8.10 -3.50
CA TYR A 621 -6.90 -7.22 -3.46
C TYR A 621 -7.22 -5.86 -4.05
N VAL A 622 -6.36 -4.88 -3.77
CA VAL A 622 -6.31 -3.62 -4.51
C VAL A 622 -5.06 -3.59 -5.37
N ASP A 623 -5.19 -3.03 -6.57
CA ASP A 623 -4.07 -2.80 -7.48
C ASP A 623 -3.55 -1.39 -7.23
N ILE A 624 -2.31 -1.28 -6.77
CA ILE A 624 -1.70 0.03 -6.50
C ILE A 624 -1.26 0.65 -7.82
N VAL A 625 -1.89 1.77 -8.17
CA VAL A 625 -1.62 2.52 -9.41
C VAL A 625 -0.67 3.70 -9.20
N GLY A 626 -0.19 3.88 -7.98
CA GLY A 626 0.80 4.87 -7.61
C GLY A 626 0.68 5.29 -6.16
N PHE A 627 1.35 6.39 -5.84
CA PHE A 627 1.52 6.92 -4.50
C PHE A 627 1.29 8.43 -4.51
N ALA A 628 0.86 8.96 -3.37
CA ALA A 628 0.64 10.38 -3.21
C ALA A 628 0.85 10.79 -1.76
N VAL A 629 1.16 12.07 -1.55
CA VAL A 629 1.16 12.69 -0.23
C VAL A 629 -0.21 13.31 0.01
N MET A 630 -0.81 12.94 1.14
CA MET A 630 -2.05 13.52 1.61
C MET A 630 -1.83 14.22 2.94
N ARG A 631 -2.57 15.30 3.19
CA ARG A 631 -2.58 15.98 4.48
C ARG A 631 -3.83 15.57 5.25
N ILE A 632 -3.66 15.14 6.49
CA ILE A 632 -4.77 14.69 7.34
C ILE A 632 -5.62 15.91 7.72
N SER A 633 -6.92 15.87 7.43
CA SER A 633 -7.87 16.93 7.76
C SER A 633 -8.54 16.69 9.10
N ALA A 634 -8.90 15.43 9.39
CA ALA A 634 -9.58 15.04 10.62
C ALA A 634 -9.28 13.58 10.99
N LEU A 635 -9.24 13.30 12.29
CA LEU A 635 -9.25 11.94 12.84
C LEU A 635 -10.34 11.86 13.91
N ASP A 636 -11.27 10.91 13.74
CA ASP A 636 -12.28 10.59 14.74
C ASP A 636 -12.31 9.08 15.06
N ALA A 637 -13.23 8.64 15.92
CA ALA A 637 -13.31 7.25 16.36
C ALA A 637 -13.69 6.25 15.25
N ASN A 638 -14.21 6.72 14.11
CA ASN A 638 -14.77 5.89 13.05
C ASN A 638 -14.11 6.12 11.68
N THR A 639 -13.46 7.27 11.49
CA THR A 639 -12.96 7.73 10.19
C THR A 639 -11.68 8.56 10.33
N VAL A 640 -10.78 8.39 9.37
CA VAL A 640 -9.67 9.33 9.12
C VAL A 640 -9.91 9.98 7.76
N SER A 641 -9.90 11.31 7.72
CA SER A 641 -10.09 12.09 6.51
C SER A 641 -8.81 12.83 6.13
N ALA A 642 -8.61 13.01 4.82
CA ALA A 642 -7.46 13.71 4.28
C ALA A 642 -7.75 14.26 2.87
N TYR A 643 -6.89 15.15 2.39
CA TYR A 643 -6.90 15.63 1.01
C TYR A 643 -5.52 15.49 0.36
N ALA A 644 -5.49 15.34 -0.96
CA ALA A 644 -4.24 15.20 -1.71
C ALA A 644 -3.52 16.54 -1.88
N ILE A 645 -2.20 16.53 -1.66
CA ILE A 645 -1.31 17.68 -1.91
C ILE A 645 -0.22 17.37 -2.96
N THR A 646 -0.30 16.20 -3.59
CA THR A 646 0.49 15.82 -4.76
C THR A 646 -0.39 15.01 -5.72
N PRO A 647 -0.10 15.01 -7.03
CA PRO A 647 -0.74 14.07 -7.95
C PRO A 647 -0.35 12.62 -7.60
N VAL A 648 -0.98 11.66 -8.28
CA VAL A 648 -0.58 10.25 -8.22
C VAL A 648 0.74 10.05 -8.97
N ILE A 649 1.75 9.53 -8.29
CA ILE A 649 3.09 9.31 -8.82
C ILE A 649 3.43 7.83 -8.78
N ALA A 650 4.00 7.30 -9.85
CA ALA A 650 4.27 5.87 -9.99
C ALA A 650 5.35 5.35 -9.02
N ASP A 651 6.47 6.05 -8.89
CA ASP A 651 7.58 5.65 -8.03
C ASP A 651 7.41 6.22 -6.61
N PRO A 652 7.30 5.38 -5.57
CA PRO A 652 7.14 5.83 -4.19
C PRO A 652 8.37 6.58 -3.65
N ASN A 653 9.53 6.47 -4.29
CA ASN A 653 10.77 7.18 -3.95
C ASN A 653 11.00 8.47 -4.77
N ASP A 654 10.04 8.90 -5.60
CA ASP A 654 10.11 10.15 -6.36
C ASP A 654 10.29 11.37 -5.41
N PRO A 655 11.20 12.32 -5.71
CA PRO A 655 11.43 13.51 -4.90
C PRO A 655 10.19 14.37 -4.65
N ARG A 656 9.17 14.32 -5.52
CA ARG A 656 7.90 15.05 -5.33
C ARG A 656 7.09 14.50 -4.16
N LEU A 657 7.30 13.24 -3.76
CA LEU A 657 6.65 12.60 -2.62
C LEU A 657 7.40 12.81 -1.30
N ARG A 658 8.53 13.54 -1.31
CA ARG A 658 9.45 13.66 -0.17
C ARG A 658 8.77 14.06 1.15
N ARG A 659 7.69 14.85 1.09
CA ARG A 659 6.89 15.27 2.24
C ARG A 659 6.26 14.12 3.03
N GLY A 660 5.94 13.01 2.38
CA GLY A 660 5.43 11.79 3.03
C GLY A 660 6.51 10.71 3.26
N GLN A 661 7.76 10.95 2.86
CA GLN A 661 8.87 10.01 3.01
C GLN A 661 9.55 10.15 4.38
N VAL A 662 10.39 9.15 4.73
CA VAL A 662 11.20 9.16 5.95
C VAL A 662 12.69 9.19 5.62
N ALA A 663 13.48 9.88 6.45
CA ALA A 663 14.93 9.92 6.32
C ALA A 663 15.57 8.67 6.93
N LYS A 664 16.40 7.96 6.16
CA LYS A 664 17.18 6.80 6.63
C LYS A 664 18.65 6.98 6.28
N LEU A 665 19.54 6.55 7.19
CA LEU A 665 20.96 6.42 6.87
C LEU A 665 21.15 5.22 5.95
N VAL A 666 21.97 5.39 4.93
CA VAL A 666 22.32 4.36 3.95
C VAL A 666 23.84 4.24 3.84
N PRO A 667 24.36 3.09 3.38
CA PRO A 667 25.79 2.93 3.14
C PRO A 667 26.36 4.03 2.25
N TRP A 668 27.60 4.42 2.53
CA TRP A 668 28.37 5.30 1.66
C TRP A 668 28.77 4.54 0.39
N THR A 669 27.87 4.51 -0.58
CA THR A 669 28.06 3.92 -1.92
C THR A 669 27.64 4.85 -3.01
#